data_AF-A0A1T5LXI1-F1
#
_entry.id   AF-A0A1T5LXI1-F1
#
_cell.length_a   1.000
_cell.length_b   1.000
_cell.length_c   1.000
_cell.angle_alpha   90.00
_cell.angle_beta   90.00
_cell.angle_gamma   90.00
#
_symmetry.space_group_name_H-M   'P 1'
#
loop_
_entity.id
_entity.type
_entity.pdbx_description
1 polymer ?
#
loop_
_entity_poly.entity_id
_entity_poly.type
_entity_poly.pdbx_seq_one_letter_code
_entity_poly.pdbx_strand_id
1 'polypeptide(L)'
;MNPFAALSRHISNISVRRKLNLLTALIAVGIVLLSIVAARMQYLDLYETREAALKAQVEQAFGILNHYAEVEKSGELPTAAAQENALKALSQMRSNGDVDYYYVHDMQPVMLMHPMRKDLVGQNIGKTLSPDGVALFQDSVDTARTGGGYIRYSWAKPGVEDPVPKVAYVAPFKPWGWVIATGVYMDEVQNQALIFTGVMTLAGGLMVIIVLALSWTIGTRIVEPLKQATGVAEAIAAGKLENVIGEQFRDEPGQLLVSMRGMQQKLQSVIGAQRDMARRHDEGSISYRMDDSQFPGEYGHMVRETNALVGSHIAAIQDALQIMQRYSIGDLSPDIARLPGEKAAMTQTVDAVKASLSAINAEIKRLAGAAAAGDFSQRGEVDRYQYDFREMVAGLNTLMQTTDHNLGQVSDLLQSIARGDLRVRMEGDFHGVFAAMRDDANATVAQLTDIVGRIQQASSAINTAAGEIASGNADLSQRTEQQAANLEETAASMEELTSTVRQNADSARQANQLAVSAATVASQGGQVVSEVVDTMRDIEGSSRKIGEIISVIDGISFQTNILALNAAVEAARAGEQGRGFAVVASEVRTLAQRSATAAKEIKGLIEASVDRVADGSRLVNQAGTTMGEIVSSVQRVTDIMAEISAASQEQSAGIEQVNQTITQMDETTQQNAALVEEASAAARSMEEQAQGLAEAVSVFRLDSESNTAPATRRSGFSREAAKASAVAKAVPAQAKTRRAASEPAFAEGEWAEF
;
A
#
# COMPACT_ATOMS: atom_id res chain seq x y z
N MET A 1 -39.04 82.94 -56.50
CA MET A 1 -39.19 81.52 -56.10
C MET A 1 -39.53 80.71 -57.33
N ASN A 2 -38.70 79.74 -57.71
CA ASN A 2 -38.91 78.96 -58.94
C ASN A 2 -40.05 77.94 -58.68
N PRO A 3 -41.26 78.13 -59.25
CA PRO A 3 -42.41 77.27 -58.97
C PRO A 3 -42.15 75.80 -59.33
N PHE A 4 -41.21 75.54 -60.25
CA PHE A 4 -40.81 74.18 -60.64
C PHE A 4 -40.11 73.38 -59.53
N ALA A 5 -39.37 74.02 -58.62
CA ALA A 5 -38.65 73.31 -57.56
C ALA A 5 -39.58 72.87 -56.41
N ALA A 6 -40.64 73.63 -56.13
CA ALA A 6 -41.66 73.26 -55.16
C ALA A 6 -42.53 72.12 -55.69
N LEU A 7 -42.90 72.19 -56.97
CA LEU A 7 -43.67 71.14 -57.64
C LEU A 7 -42.88 69.83 -57.75
N SER A 8 -41.60 69.88 -58.12
CA SER A 8 -40.72 68.71 -58.19
C SER A 8 -40.59 67.98 -56.85
N ARG A 9 -40.42 68.71 -55.73
CA ARG A 9 -40.38 68.12 -54.38
C ARG A 9 -41.71 67.55 -53.92
N HIS A 10 -42.83 68.17 -54.29
CA HIS A 10 -44.15 67.63 -53.99
C HIS A 10 -44.43 66.35 -54.78
N ILE A 11 -44.03 66.33 -56.06
CA ILE A 11 -44.15 65.15 -56.91
C ILE A 11 -43.21 64.05 -56.41
N SER A 12 -41.98 64.31 -56.00
CA SER A 12 -41.07 63.24 -55.54
C SER A 12 -41.62 62.45 -54.35
N ASN A 13 -42.33 63.11 -53.44
CA ASN A 13 -42.76 62.55 -52.15
C ASN A 13 -44.13 61.85 -52.16
N ILE A 14 -44.85 61.82 -53.28
CA ILE A 14 -46.09 61.05 -53.41
C ILE A 14 -45.82 59.63 -53.92
N SER A 15 -46.64 58.67 -53.47
CA SER A 15 -46.51 57.27 -53.87
C SER A 15 -46.60 57.09 -55.38
N VAL A 16 -45.90 56.09 -55.92
CA VAL A 16 -45.88 55.76 -57.36
C VAL A 16 -47.30 55.65 -57.93
N ARG A 17 -48.23 55.10 -57.15
CA ARG A 17 -49.65 55.00 -57.51
C ARG A 17 -50.34 56.36 -57.71
N ARG A 18 -50.04 57.35 -56.87
CA ARG A 18 -50.61 58.71 -57.01
C ARG A 18 -50.04 59.44 -58.23
N LYS A 19 -48.75 59.26 -58.53
CA LYS A 19 -48.11 59.82 -59.74
C LYS A 19 -48.79 59.33 -61.02
N LEU A 20 -49.03 58.02 -61.11
CA LEU A 20 -49.64 57.40 -62.29
C LEU A 20 -51.08 57.89 -62.53
N ASN A 21 -51.90 58.00 -61.49
CA ASN A 21 -53.27 58.50 -61.63
C ASN A 21 -53.33 59.96 -62.12
N LEU A 22 -52.39 60.80 -61.67
CA LEU A 22 -52.31 62.21 -62.06
C LEU A 22 -51.90 62.37 -63.53
N LEU A 23 -50.97 61.54 -64.01
CA LEU A 23 -50.56 61.50 -65.42
C LEU A 23 -51.73 61.11 -66.34
N THR A 24 -52.47 60.07 -65.98
CA THR A 24 -53.61 59.55 -66.76
C THR A 24 -54.74 60.58 -66.93
N ALA A 25 -55.06 61.34 -65.88
CA ALA A 25 -56.08 62.38 -65.95
C ALA A 25 -55.71 63.51 -66.93
N LEU A 26 -54.43 63.86 -67.00
CA LEU A 26 -53.92 64.93 -67.86
C LEU A 26 -54.00 64.55 -69.36
N ILE A 27 -53.71 63.30 -69.70
CA ILE A 27 -53.80 62.78 -71.07
C ILE A 27 -55.25 62.77 -71.57
N ALA A 28 -56.20 62.37 -70.73
CA ALA A 28 -57.61 62.28 -71.10
C ALA A 28 -58.20 63.66 -71.49
N VAL A 29 -57.85 64.72 -70.76
CA VAL A 29 -58.32 66.09 -71.05
C VAL A 29 -57.78 66.61 -72.39
N GLY A 30 -56.54 66.28 -72.74
CA GLY A 30 -55.91 66.71 -73.99
C GLY A 30 -56.62 66.16 -75.24
N ILE A 31 -57.07 64.90 -75.20
CA ILE A 31 -57.72 64.23 -76.33
C ILE A 31 -59.08 64.86 -76.68
N VAL A 32 -59.84 65.27 -75.67
CA VAL A 32 -61.16 65.89 -75.86
C VAL A 32 -61.05 67.27 -76.52
N LEU A 33 -60.10 68.11 -76.08
CA LEU A 33 -59.91 69.45 -76.63
C LEU A 33 -59.52 69.43 -78.12
N LEU A 34 -58.65 68.49 -78.51
CA LEU A 34 -58.18 68.34 -79.90
C LEU A 34 -59.33 67.98 -80.86
N SER A 35 -60.28 67.16 -80.41
CA SER A 35 -61.40 66.70 -81.23
C SER A 35 -62.39 67.82 -81.56
N ILE A 36 -62.62 68.76 -80.63
CA ILE A 36 -63.53 69.90 -80.82
C ILE A 36 -62.98 70.88 -81.86
N VAL A 37 -61.68 71.16 -81.83
CA VAL A 37 -61.03 72.10 -82.76
C VAL A 37 -61.10 71.58 -84.21
N ALA A 38 -60.86 70.28 -84.42
CA ALA A 38 -60.89 69.67 -85.74
C ALA A 38 -62.28 69.78 -86.42
N ALA A 39 -63.36 69.56 -85.66
CA ALA A 39 -64.72 69.66 -86.18
C ALA A 39 -65.09 71.08 -86.66
N ARG A 40 -64.63 72.11 -85.93
CA ARG A 40 -64.89 73.51 -86.31
C ARG A 40 -64.15 73.93 -87.57
N MET A 41 -62.92 73.48 -87.75
CA MET A 41 -62.13 73.77 -88.95
C MET A 41 -62.79 73.23 -90.23
N GLN A 42 -63.32 72.00 -90.17
CA GLN A 42 -63.94 71.36 -91.34
C GLN A 42 -65.16 72.11 -91.89
N TYR A 43 -65.98 72.69 -91.00
CA TYR A 43 -67.17 73.45 -91.41
C TYR A 43 -66.82 74.75 -92.14
N LEU A 44 -65.79 75.46 -91.68
CA LEU A 44 -65.35 76.73 -92.26
C LEU A 44 -64.80 76.54 -93.67
N ASP A 45 -63.98 75.51 -93.88
CA ASP A 45 -63.37 75.18 -95.17
C ASP A 45 -64.40 74.89 -96.26
N LEU A 46 -65.44 74.13 -95.90
CA LEU A 46 -66.55 73.76 -96.81
C LEU A 46 -67.41 74.96 -97.21
N TYR A 47 -67.56 75.95 -96.33
CA TYR A 47 -68.35 77.15 -96.59
C TYR A 47 -67.64 78.09 -97.57
N GLU A 48 -66.35 78.39 -97.34
CA GLU A 48 -65.56 79.28 -98.22
C GLU A 48 -65.45 78.74 -99.65
N THR A 49 -65.28 77.43 -99.80
CA THR A 49 -65.19 76.77 -101.12
C THR A 49 -66.43 76.99 -101.98
N ARG A 50 -67.64 77.03 -101.36
CA ARG A 50 -68.91 77.23 -102.09
C ARG A 50 -69.11 78.67 -102.54
N GLU A 51 -68.74 79.65 -101.72
CA GLU A 51 -68.83 81.06 -102.12
C GLU A 51 -67.90 81.36 -103.31
N ALA A 52 -66.67 80.85 -103.30
CA ALA A 52 -65.73 81.07 -104.41
C ALA A 52 -66.28 80.56 -105.76
N ALA A 53 -66.98 79.42 -105.76
CA ALA A 53 -67.55 78.83 -106.98
C ALA A 53 -68.65 79.69 -107.62
N LEU A 54 -69.49 80.35 -106.82
CA LEU A 54 -70.60 81.19 -107.31
C LEU A 54 -70.13 82.41 -108.11
N LYS A 55 -69.04 83.05 -107.67
CA LYS A 55 -68.46 84.19 -108.39
C LYS A 55 -67.96 83.78 -109.77
N ALA A 56 -67.26 82.65 -109.84
CA ALA A 56 -66.75 82.11 -111.11
C ALA A 56 -67.89 81.79 -112.10
N GLN A 57 -69.03 81.31 -111.61
CA GLN A 57 -70.22 81.03 -112.43
C GLN A 57 -70.80 82.31 -113.07
N VAL A 58 -70.98 83.39 -112.31
CA VAL A 58 -71.48 84.66 -112.88
C VAL A 58 -70.50 85.27 -113.89
N GLU A 59 -69.20 85.16 -113.65
CA GLU A 59 -68.18 85.60 -114.63
C GLU A 59 -68.25 84.81 -115.94
N GLN A 60 -68.60 83.52 -115.90
CA GLN A 60 -68.85 82.73 -117.12
C GLN A 60 -70.07 83.25 -117.90
N ALA A 61 -71.14 83.65 -117.20
CA ALA A 61 -72.32 84.25 -117.83
C ALA A 61 -71.98 85.55 -118.59
N PHE A 62 -71.02 86.35 -118.09
CA PHE A 62 -70.53 87.53 -118.82
C PHE A 62 -69.85 87.18 -120.14
N GLY A 63 -69.25 86.00 -120.30
CA GLY A 63 -68.69 85.56 -121.58
C GLY A 63 -69.76 85.49 -122.68
N ILE A 64 -70.93 84.95 -122.35
CA ILE A 64 -72.08 84.89 -123.27
C ILE A 64 -72.64 86.28 -123.53
N LEU A 65 -72.83 87.09 -122.48
CA LEU A 65 -73.37 88.45 -122.62
C LEU A 65 -72.46 89.36 -123.45
N ASN A 66 -71.14 89.29 -123.25
CA ASN A 66 -70.17 90.06 -124.03
C ASN A 66 -70.19 89.66 -125.51
N HIS A 67 -70.33 88.37 -125.82
CA HIS A 67 -70.45 87.93 -127.21
C HIS A 67 -71.62 88.63 -127.92
N TYR A 68 -72.82 88.62 -127.32
CA TYR A 68 -73.98 89.28 -127.94
C TYR A 68 -73.91 90.82 -127.92
N ALA A 69 -73.30 91.43 -126.90
CA ALA A 69 -73.05 92.88 -126.88
C ALA A 69 -72.07 93.32 -127.98
N GLU A 70 -71.10 92.48 -128.36
CA GLU A 70 -70.17 92.77 -129.46
C GLU A 70 -70.83 92.58 -130.83
N VAL A 71 -71.70 91.56 -130.98
CA VAL A 71 -72.50 91.33 -132.20
C VAL A 71 -73.52 92.47 -132.42
N GLU A 72 -74.04 93.08 -131.35
CA GLU A 72 -74.81 94.33 -131.45
C GLU A 72 -73.94 95.49 -131.96
N LYS A 73 -72.76 95.68 -131.36
CA LYS A 73 -71.89 96.83 -131.64
C LYS A 73 -71.29 96.83 -133.05
N SER A 74 -71.09 95.64 -133.60
CA SER A 74 -70.67 95.44 -134.99
C SER A 74 -71.79 95.70 -136.01
N GLY A 75 -73.04 95.85 -135.56
CA GLY A 75 -74.20 96.15 -136.40
C GLY A 75 -74.85 94.93 -137.06
N GLU A 76 -74.37 93.70 -136.78
CA GLU A 76 -74.94 92.46 -137.31
C GLU A 76 -76.33 92.15 -136.74
N LEU A 77 -76.59 92.56 -135.48
CA LEU A 77 -77.88 92.39 -134.83
C LEU A 77 -78.39 93.69 -134.21
N PRO A 78 -79.69 94.01 -134.34
CA PRO A 78 -80.33 95.06 -133.55
C PRO A 78 -80.26 94.76 -132.05
N THR A 79 -80.11 95.79 -131.22
CA THR A 79 -80.03 95.71 -129.75
C THR A 79 -81.08 94.78 -129.13
N ALA A 80 -82.35 94.90 -129.56
CA ALA A 80 -83.44 94.06 -129.04
C ALA A 80 -83.24 92.56 -129.33
N ALA A 81 -82.74 92.21 -130.52
CA ALA A 81 -82.50 90.83 -130.91
C ALA A 81 -81.24 90.25 -130.23
N ALA A 82 -80.18 91.06 -130.06
CA ALA A 82 -78.99 90.67 -129.31
C ALA A 82 -79.31 90.40 -127.84
N GLN A 83 -80.11 91.28 -127.22
CA GLN A 83 -80.58 91.11 -125.85
C GLN A 83 -81.48 89.88 -125.68
N GLU A 84 -82.45 89.66 -126.58
CA GLU A 84 -83.32 88.48 -126.51
C GLU A 84 -82.52 87.16 -126.64
N ASN A 85 -81.59 87.10 -127.59
CA ASN A 85 -80.75 85.92 -127.79
C ASN A 85 -79.83 85.66 -126.57
N ALA A 86 -79.31 86.71 -125.95
CA ALA A 86 -78.48 86.62 -124.76
C ALA A 86 -79.27 86.09 -123.55
N LEU A 87 -80.48 86.59 -123.31
CA LEU A 87 -81.36 86.08 -122.25
C LEU A 87 -81.75 84.62 -122.49
N LYS A 88 -82.03 84.25 -123.75
CA LYS A 88 -82.34 82.87 -124.13
C LYS A 88 -81.16 81.93 -123.84
N ALA A 89 -79.95 82.32 -124.21
CA ALA A 89 -78.73 81.55 -123.93
C ALA A 89 -78.49 81.37 -122.43
N LEU A 90 -78.60 82.43 -121.64
CA LEU A 90 -78.45 82.35 -120.18
C LEU A 90 -79.54 81.49 -119.52
N SER A 91 -80.78 81.52 -120.02
CA SER A 91 -81.89 80.75 -119.45
C SER A 91 -81.69 79.22 -119.56
N GLN A 92 -80.86 78.78 -120.50
CA GLN A 92 -80.49 77.39 -120.74
C GLN A 92 -79.27 76.92 -119.92
N MET A 93 -78.51 77.85 -119.32
CA MET A 93 -77.37 77.52 -118.45
C MET A 93 -77.87 77.13 -117.06
N ARG A 94 -78.23 75.86 -116.88
CA ARG A 94 -78.64 75.29 -115.60
C ARG A 94 -77.72 74.14 -115.22
N SER A 95 -77.44 74.00 -113.93
CA SER A 95 -76.60 72.92 -113.40
C SER A 95 -77.21 72.33 -112.13
N ASN A 96 -76.61 71.24 -111.64
CA ASN A 96 -77.02 70.57 -110.42
C ASN A 96 -78.51 70.15 -110.44
N GLY A 97 -78.93 69.41 -111.48
CA GLY A 97 -80.30 68.92 -111.62
C GLY A 97 -81.34 70.03 -111.74
N ASP A 98 -81.05 71.08 -112.51
CA ASP A 98 -81.86 72.30 -112.68
C ASP A 98 -82.03 73.18 -111.42
N VAL A 99 -81.34 72.86 -110.33
CA VAL A 99 -81.40 73.62 -109.07
C VAL A 99 -80.60 74.92 -109.13
N ASP A 100 -79.46 74.90 -109.81
CA ASP A 100 -78.61 76.07 -110.00
C ASP A 100 -78.95 76.72 -111.34
N TYR A 101 -79.29 78.01 -111.30
CA TYR A 101 -79.75 78.76 -112.46
C TYR A 101 -79.35 80.24 -112.37
N TYR A 102 -79.32 80.90 -113.52
CA TYR A 102 -79.14 82.35 -113.61
C TYR A 102 -80.48 83.06 -113.70
N TYR A 103 -80.58 84.23 -113.09
CA TYR A 103 -81.66 85.18 -113.35
C TYR A 103 -81.06 86.56 -113.61
N VAL A 104 -81.79 87.34 -114.41
CA VAL A 104 -81.33 88.63 -114.92
C VAL A 104 -82.45 89.65 -114.74
N HIS A 105 -82.10 90.80 -114.16
CA HIS A 105 -82.97 91.97 -114.07
C HIS A 105 -82.19 93.22 -114.45
N ASP A 106 -82.85 94.35 -114.64
CA ASP A 106 -82.16 95.62 -114.88
C ASP A 106 -81.83 96.38 -113.58
N MET A 107 -81.25 97.58 -113.72
CA MET A 107 -80.95 98.48 -112.60
C MET A 107 -82.18 99.18 -111.99
N GLN A 108 -83.34 99.08 -112.64
CA GLN A 108 -84.62 99.60 -112.18
C GLN A 108 -85.55 98.43 -111.84
N PRO A 109 -85.11 97.60 -110.88
CA PRO A 109 -85.28 96.16 -110.80
C PRO A 109 -86.55 95.64 -111.51
N VAL A 110 -86.51 95.55 -112.84
CA VAL A 110 -87.46 94.83 -113.67
C VAL A 110 -86.83 93.52 -114.07
N MET A 111 -87.52 92.40 -113.82
CA MET A 111 -87.01 91.08 -114.18
C MET A 111 -86.99 90.92 -115.70
N LEU A 112 -85.82 90.64 -116.27
CA LEU A 112 -85.66 90.44 -117.71
C LEU A 112 -85.70 88.96 -118.06
N MET A 113 -85.15 88.10 -117.20
CA MET A 113 -85.17 86.65 -117.39
C MET A 113 -85.10 85.93 -116.06
N HIS A 114 -86.04 85.03 -115.85
CA HIS A 114 -85.96 84.05 -114.78
C HIS A 114 -86.41 82.67 -115.31
N PRO A 115 -85.58 81.63 -115.17
CA PRO A 115 -85.83 80.33 -115.81
C PRO A 115 -87.00 79.55 -115.19
N MET A 116 -87.18 79.66 -113.87
CA MET A 116 -88.25 78.97 -113.14
C MET A 116 -89.49 79.84 -112.88
N ARG A 117 -89.28 81.10 -112.49
CA ARG A 117 -90.34 82.06 -112.15
C ARG A 117 -90.66 82.97 -113.33
N LYS A 118 -91.28 82.39 -114.36
CA LYS A 118 -91.72 83.13 -115.54
C LYS A 118 -92.75 84.22 -115.21
N ASP A 119 -93.47 84.05 -114.10
CA ASP A 119 -94.41 85.02 -113.55
C ASP A 119 -93.76 86.35 -113.17
N LEU A 120 -92.45 86.37 -112.88
CA LEU A 120 -91.74 87.59 -112.50
C LEU A 120 -91.26 88.41 -113.70
N VAL A 121 -91.11 87.78 -114.88
CA VAL A 121 -90.51 88.42 -116.06
C VAL A 121 -91.40 89.59 -116.54
N GLY A 122 -90.79 90.77 -116.70
CA GLY A 122 -91.44 92.02 -117.07
C GLY A 122 -92.05 92.81 -115.90
N GLN A 123 -92.06 92.28 -114.68
CA GLN A 123 -92.58 92.98 -113.50
C GLN A 123 -91.47 93.76 -112.79
N ASN A 124 -91.85 94.87 -112.13
CA ASN A 124 -90.96 95.56 -111.18
C ASN A 124 -90.90 94.76 -109.88
N ILE A 125 -89.76 94.13 -109.64
CA ILE A 125 -89.50 93.21 -108.54
C ILE A 125 -88.80 93.88 -107.34
N GLY A 126 -88.60 95.21 -107.38
CA GLY A 126 -87.83 95.94 -106.36
C GLY A 126 -88.41 95.88 -104.95
N LYS A 127 -89.71 95.63 -104.79
CA LYS A 127 -90.37 95.49 -103.47
C LYS A 127 -90.57 94.04 -103.02
N THR A 128 -90.10 93.06 -103.79
CA THR A 128 -90.27 91.65 -103.44
C THR A 128 -89.27 91.27 -102.35
N LEU A 129 -89.80 90.81 -101.21
CA LEU A 129 -89.02 90.27 -100.08
C LEU A 129 -88.87 88.74 -100.21
N SER A 130 -87.74 88.21 -99.77
CA SER A 130 -87.58 86.77 -99.54
C SER A 130 -88.35 86.33 -98.28
N PRO A 131 -88.62 85.02 -98.11
CA PRO A 131 -89.26 84.48 -96.91
C PRO A 131 -88.60 84.85 -95.58
N ASP A 132 -87.28 85.08 -95.56
CA ASP A 132 -86.53 85.57 -94.40
C ASP A 132 -86.47 87.10 -94.30
N GLY A 133 -87.28 87.82 -95.09
CA GLY A 133 -87.48 89.27 -95.01
C GLY A 133 -86.40 90.11 -95.69
N VAL A 134 -85.52 89.51 -96.49
CA VAL A 134 -84.44 90.22 -97.21
C VAL A 134 -85.01 90.86 -98.47
N ALA A 135 -84.63 92.12 -98.74
CA ALA A 135 -85.04 92.85 -99.94
C ALA A 135 -84.21 92.43 -101.16
N LEU A 136 -84.31 91.14 -101.50
CA LEU A 136 -83.46 90.42 -102.44
C LEU A 136 -83.05 91.23 -103.68
N PHE A 137 -84.02 91.72 -104.45
CA PHE A 137 -83.73 92.39 -105.72
C PHE A 137 -83.24 93.83 -105.54
N GLN A 138 -83.63 94.50 -104.45
CA GLN A 138 -83.10 95.83 -104.13
C GLN A 138 -81.63 95.72 -103.67
N ASP A 139 -81.35 94.77 -102.77
CA ASP A 139 -80.00 94.47 -102.29
C ASP A 139 -79.10 93.97 -103.43
N SER A 140 -79.67 93.20 -104.38
CA SER A 140 -79.00 92.80 -105.61
C SER A 140 -78.58 94.02 -106.45
N VAL A 141 -79.46 95.01 -106.64
CA VAL A 141 -79.12 96.25 -107.36
C VAL A 141 -78.06 97.06 -106.61
N ASP A 142 -78.18 97.22 -105.30
CA ASP A 142 -77.23 97.99 -104.50
C ASP A 142 -75.84 97.31 -104.48
N THR A 143 -75.81 95.98 -104.44
CA THR A 143 -74.59 95.18 -104.58
C THR A 143 -74.01 95.25 -105.99
N ALA A 144 -74.86 95.28 -107.01
CA ALA A 144 -74.41 95.45 -108.38
C ALA A 144 -73.80 96.84 -108.61
N ARG A 145 -74.31 97.90 -107.96
CA ARG A 145 -73.75 99.26 -108.05
C ARG A 145 -72.33 99.37 -107.50
N THR A 146 -71.98 98.56 -106.50
CA THR A 146 -70.65 98.54 -105.89
C THR A 146 -69.65 97.63 -106.60
N GLY A 147 -70.05 96.99 -107.70
CA GLY A 147 -69.17 96.14 -108.52
C GLY A 147 -69.43 94.63 -108.42
N GLY A 148 -70.49 94.24 -107.69
CA GLY A 148 -70.88 92.85 -107.49
C GLY A 148 -70.45 92.30 -106.12
N GLY A 149 -71.12 91.26 -105.66
CA GLY A 149 -70.95 90.73 -104.31
C GLY A 149 -71.93 89.62 -103.98
N TYR A 150 -71.79 89.08 -102.77
CA TYR A 150 -72.62 87.99 -102.26
C TYR A 150 -73.80 88.54 -101.46
N ILE A 151 -74.97 87.99 -101.74
CA ILE A 151 -76.19 88.20 -100.98
C ILE A 151 -76.61 86.85 -100.40
N ARG A 152 -77.12 86.89 -99.17
CA ARG A 152 -77.53 85.69 -98.44
C ARG A 152 -78.98 85.85 -98.06
N TYR A 153 -79.79 84.88 -98.45
CA TYR A 153 -81.23 84.92 -98.27
C TYR A 153 -81.78 83.51 -98.34
N SER A 154 -82.98 83.31 -97.82
CA SER A 154 -83.62 82.00 -97.84
C SER A 154 -84.54 81.96 -99.05
N TRP A 155 -84.43 80.89 -99.83
CA TRP A 155 -85.29 80.70 -100.98
C TRP A 155 -85.63 79.23 -101.12
N ALA A 156 -86.82 78.95 -101.62
CA ALA A 156 -87.23 77.58 -101.84
C ALA A 156 -86.45 76.98 -103.01
N LYS A 157 -86.09 75.69 -102.90
CA LYS A 157 -85.52 74.93 -104.03
C LYS A 157 -86.59 74.70 -105.09
N PRO A 158 -86.25 74.60 -106.39
CA PRO A 158 -87.23 74.22 -107.40
C PRO A 158 -87.93 72.91 -107.03
N GLY A 159 -89.27 72.92 -106.97
CA GLY A 159 -90.08 71.75 -106.60
C GLY A 159 -90.27 71.50 -105.09
N VAL A 160 -89.69 72.33 -104.22
CA VAL A 160 -89.82 72.24 -102.76
C VAL A 160 -90.43 73.54 -102.23
N GLU A 161 -91.39 73.49 -101.30
CA GLU A 161 -92.03 74.71 -100.75
C GLU A 161 -91.19 75.36 -99.64
N ASP A 162 -90.46 74.57 -98.84
CA ASP A 162 -89.72 75.10 -97.70
C ASP A 162 -88.48 75.89 -98.14
N PRO A 163 -88.34 77.16 -97.70
CA PRO A 163 -87.18 77.96 -98.00
C PRO A 163 -85.97 77.47 -97.20
N VAL A 164 -84.86 77.26 -97.90
CA VAL A 164 -83.56 76.91 -97.32
C VAL A 164 -82.58 78.07 -97.52
N PRO A 165 -81.60 78.24 -96.61
CA PRO A 165 -80.59 79.29 -96.77
C PRO A 165 -79.85 79.15 -98.09
N LYS A 166 -79.82 80.23 -98.86
CA LYS A 166 -79.18 80.33 -100.16
C LYS A 166 -78.19 81.49 -100.14
N VAL A 167 -77.03 81.27 -100.74
CA VAL A 167 -76.08 82.35 -101.04
C VAL A 167 -76.09 82.54 -102.53
N ALA A 168 -76.26 83.78 -103.00
CA ALA A 168 -76.14 84.13 -104.40
C ALA A 168 -75.04 85.16 -104.60
N TYR A 169 -74.36 85.08 -105.73
CA TYR A 169 -73.45 86.12 -106.20
C TYR A 169 -74.15 86.93 -107.28
N VAL A 170 -74.02 88.25 -107.20
CA VAL A 170 -74.68 89.21 -108.08
C VAL A 170 -73.60 90.10 -108.70
N ALA A 171 -73.70 90.40 -109.99
CA ALA A 171 -72.79 91.33 -110.66
C ALA A 171 -73.47 92.17 -111.75
N PRO A 172 -73.01 93.42 -111.98
CA PRO A 172 -73.54 94.29 -113.02
C PRO A 172 -72.94 93.97 -114.40
N PHE A 173 -73.78 93.83 -115.41
CA PHE A 173 -73.38 93.88 -116.80
C PHE A 173 -73.66 95.27 -117.40
N LYS A 174 -72.61 96.09 -117.38
CA LYS A 174 -72.69 97.53 -117.72
C LYS A 174 -73.22 97.85 -119.12
N PRO A 175 -72.90 97.12 -120.21
CA PRO A 175 -73.33 97.50 -121.57
C PRO A 175 -74.85 97.68 -121.72
N TRP A 176 -75.64 96.86 -121.02
CA TRP A 176 -77.10 96.90 -121.08
C TRP A 176 -77.76 97.34 -119.77
N GLY A 177 -76.96 97.68 -118.75
CA GLY A 177 -77.49 97.99 -117.42
C GLY A 177 -78.20 96.81 -116.76
N TRP A 178 -77.75 95.59 -117.05
CA TRP A 178 -78.32 94.36 -116.48
C TRP A 178 -77.59 93.97 -115.20
N VAL A 179 -78.26 93.17 -114.38
CA VAL A 179 -77.75 92.57 -113.17
C VAL A 179 -77.96 91.07 -113.28
N ILE A 180 -76.88 90.31 -113.15
CA ILE A 180 -76.88 88.85 -113.30
C ILE A 180 -76.54 88.22 -111.99
N ALA A 181 -77.31 87.21 -111.64
CA ALA A 181 -77.16 86.52 -110.38
C ALA A 181 -77.36 85.01 -110.51
N THR A 182 -76.62 84.26 -109.70
CA THR A 182 -76.81 82.82 -109.47
C THR A 182 -76.47 82.48 -108.02
N GLY A 183 -76.99 81.38 -107.48
CA GLY A 183 -76.80 81.03 -106.08
C GLY A 183 -76.98 79.55 -105.76
N VAL A 184 -76.37 79.12 -104.65
CA VAL A 184 -76.33 77.74 -104.15
C VAL A 184 -76.94 77.64 -102.75
N TYR A 185 -77.56 76.50 -102.45
CA TYR A 185 -78.23 76.22 -101.19
C TYR A 185 -77.24 75.64 -100.15
N MET A 186 -77.33 76.06 -98.89
CA MET A 186 -76.34 75.78 -97.85
C MET A 186 -76.62 74.54 -96.98
N ASP A 187 -77.78 73.89 -97.16
CA ASP A 187 -78.21 72.73 -96.39
C ASP A 187 -77.33 71.49 -96.59
N GLU A 188 -76.84 71.25 -97.82
CA GLU A 188 -75.88 70.19 -98.11
C GLU A 188 -74.54 70.38 -97.37
N VAL A 189 -74.09 71.62 -97.21
CA VAL A 189 -72.82 71.96 -96.55
C VAL A 189 -72.87 71.65 -95.05
N GLN A 190 -74.01 71.96 -94.41
CA GLN A 190 -74.22 71.66 -92.98
C GLN A 190 -74.28 70.16 -92.71
N ASN A 191 -74.96 69.40 -93.56
CA ASN A 191 -75.14 67.98 -93.33
C ASN A 191 -73.81 67.20 -93.44
N GLN A 192 -72.94 67.61 -94.36
CA GLN A 192 -71.62 67.00 -94.55
C GLN A 192 -70.69 67.24 -93.34
N ALA A 193 -70.77 68.40 -92.68
CA ALA A 193 -69.98 68.72 -91.50
C ALA A 193 -70.40 67.93 -90.24
N LEU A 194 -71.69 67.61 -90.10
CA LEU A 194 -72.21 66.85 -88.95
C LEU A 194 -71.69 65.40 -88.93
N ILE A 195 -71.60 64.74 -90.08
CA ILE A 195 -71.10 63.36 -90.19
C ILE A 195 -69.65 63.26 -89.70
N PHE A 196 -68.80 64.22 -90.08
CA PHE A 196 -67.38 64.24 -89.68
C PHE A 196 -67.21 64.38 -88.14
N THR A 197 -68.05 65.20 -87.50
CA THR A 197 -68.02 65.42 -86.05
C THR A 197 -68.35 64.14 -85.26
N GLY A 198 -69.26 63.31 -85.77
CA GLY A 198 -69.64 62.04 -85.14
C GLY A 198 -68.49 61.03 -85.07
N VAL A 199 -67.70 60.91 -86.14
CA VAL A 199 -66.58 59.95 -86.22
C VAL A 199 -65.46 60.30 -85.22
N MET A 200 -65.12 61.58 -85.09
CA MET A 200 -64.04 62.04 -84.20
C MET A 200 -64.35 61.80 -82.71
N THR A 201 -65.62 61.94 -82.32
CA THR A 201 -66.03 61.77 -80.92
C THR A 201 -65.91 60.31 -80.44
N LEU A 202 -66.25 59.35 -81.31
CA LEU A 202 -66.13 57.92 -80.99
C LEU A 202 -64.67 57.47 -80.86
N ALA A 203 -63.79 57.94 -81.75
CA ALA A 203 -62.37 57.60 -81.70
C ALA A 203 -61.67 58.17 -80.44
N GLY A 204 -61.98 59.41 -80.05
CA GLY A 204 -61.43 60.03 -78.84
C GLY A 204 -61.88 59.33 -77.56
N GLY A 205 -63.14 58.92 -77.47
CA GLY A 205 -63.69 58.21 -76.31
C GLY A 205 -63.03 56.85 -76.06
N LEU A 206 -62.76 56.08 -77.12
CA LEU A 206 -62.11 54.77 -76.99
C LEU A 206 -60.70 54.87 -76.41
N MET A 207 -59.95 55.92 -76.79
CA MET A 207 -58.56 56.08 -76.35
C MET A 207 -58.45 56.41 -74.85
N VAL A 208 -59.39 57.17 -74.30
CA VAL A 208 -59.44 57.50 -72.87
C VAL A 208 -59.66 56.25 -72.01
N ILE A 209 -60.49 55.31 -72.47
CA ILE A 209 -60.77 54.05 -71.76
C ILE A 209 -59.51 53.17 -71.65
N ILE A 210 -58.70 53.11 -72.71
CA ILE A 210 -57.47 52.31 -72.74
C ILE A 210 -56.45 52.82 -71.72
N VAL A 211 -56.27 54.14 -71.60
CA VAL A 211 -55.30 54.73 -70.66
C VAL A 211 -55.70 54.48 -69.20
N LEU A 212 -57.01 54.54 -68.88
CA LEU A 212 -57.51 54.23 -67.54
C LEU A 212 -57.28 52.76 -67.15
N ALA A 213 -57.47 51.82 -68.08
CA ALA A 213 -57.24 50.39 -67.84
C ALA A 213 -55.76 50.06 -67.56
N LEU A 214 -54.84 50.69 -68.29
CA LEU A 214 -53.38 50.55 -68.06
C LEU A 214 -52.96 51.07 -66.68
N SER A 215 -53.49 52.21 -66.24
CA SER A 215 -53.18 52.82 -64.94
C SER A 215 -53.59 51.91 -63.76
N TRP A 216 -54.74 51.23 -63.86
CA TRP A 216 -55.21 50.31 -62.82
C TRP A 216 -54.36 49.03 -62.72
N THR A 217 -53.89 48.53 -63.86
CA THR A 217 -53.09 47.30 -63.94
C THR A 217 -51.70 47.47 -63.34
N ILE A 218 -51.04 48.60 -63.60
CA ILE A 218 -49.71 48.92 -63.02
C ILE A 218 -49.80 49.08 -61.49
N GLY A 219 -50.88 49.70 -61.00
CA GLY A 219 -51.09 49.94 -59.57
C GLY A 219 -51.29 48.67 -58.74
N THR A 220 -51.78 47.58 -59.35
CA THR A 220 -52.08 46.31 -58.65
C THR A 220 -51.03 45.23 -58.87
N ARG A 221 -50.35 45.21 -60.03
CA ARG A 221 -49.40 44.14 -60.36
C ARG A 221 -47.93 44.43 -60.06
N ILE A 222 -47.54 45.68 -59.81
CA ILE A 222 -46.13 46.03 -59.55
C ILE A 222 -45.91 46.55 -58.12
N VAL A 223 -46.79 47.42 -57.63
CA VAL A 223 -46.57 48.14 -56.37
C VAL A 223 -46.74 47.25 -55.13
N GLU A 224 -47.70 46.32 -55.14
CA GLU A 224 -48.02 45.49 -53.96
C GLU A 224 -46.98 44.38 -53.70
N PRO A 225 -46.50 43.61 -54.71
CA PRO A 225 -45.47 42.59 -54.50
C PRO A 225 -44.12 43.15 -54.03
N LEU A 226 -43.73 44.34 -54.49
CA LEU A 226 -42.50 45.02 -54.04
C LEU A 226 -42.53 45.36 -52.54
N LYS A 227 -43.70 45.74 -52.02
CA LYS A 227 -43.90 46.01 -50.59
C LYS A 227 -43.81 44.74 -49.74
N GLN A 228 -44.26 43.61 -50.28
CA GLN A 228 -44.11 42.30 -49.61
C GLN A 228 -42.65 41.86 -49.59
N ALA A 229 -41.90 42.05 -50.68
CA ALA A 229 -40.47 41.73 -50.74
C ALA A 229 -39.65 42.52 -49.70
N THR A 230 -39.96 43.81 -49.50
CA THR A 230 -39.34 44.60 -48.42
C THR A 230 -39.68 44.06 -47.03
N GLY A 231 -40.92 43.62 -46.80
CA GLY A 231 -41.33 43.05 -45.51
C GLY A 231 -40.67 41.70 -45.20
N VAL A 232 -40.41 40.86 -46.21
CA VAL A 232 -39.68 39.59 -46.05
C VAL A 232 -38.22 39.84 -45.70
N ALA A 233 -37.56 40.79 -46.38
CA ALA A 233 -36.18 41.15 -46.05
C ALA A 233 -36.04 41.65 -44.60
N GLU A 234 -36.99 42.47 -44.14
CA GLU A 234 -37.03 42.98 -42.76
C GLU A 234 -37.29 41.86 -41.73
N ALA A 235 -38.14 40.88 -42.06
CA ALA A 235 -38.36 39.70 -41.23
C ALA A 235 -37.11 38.80 -41.10
N ILE A 236 -36.39 38.56 -42.20
CA ILE A 236 -35.14 37.79 -42.20
C ILE A 236 -34.06 38.52 -41.38
N ALA A 237 -33.92 39.84 -41.55
CA ALA A 237 -32.98 40.65 -40.77
C ALA A 237 -33.29 40.64 -39.27
N ALA A 238 -34.58 40.56 -38.90
CA ALA A 238 -35.02 40.45 -37.51
C ALA A 238 -34.96 39.00 -36.95
N GLY A 239 -34.43 38.03 -37.69
CA GLY A 239 -34.35 36.62 -37.27
C GLY A 239 -35.68 35.86 -37.30
N LYS A 240 -36.75 36.43 -37.87
CA LYS A 240 -38.07 35.81 -37.99
C LYS A 240 -38.17 35.06 -39.31
N LEU A 241 -37.80 33.78 -39.28
CA LEU A 241 -37.71 32.96 -40.50
C LEU A 241 -38.96 32.12 -40.77
N GLU A 242 -40.00 32.17 -39.93
CA GLU A 242 -41.17 31.28 -40.04
C GLU A 242 -42.36 31.90 -40.81
N ASN A 243 -42.22 33.12 -41.33
CA ASN A 243 -43.27 33.81 -42.08
C ASN A 243 -43.47 33.22 -43.48
N VAL A 244 -44.74 33.02 -43.87
CA VAL A 244 -45.13 32.45 -45.17
C VAL A 244 -44.98 33.48 -46.28
N ILE A 245 -44.10 33.20 -47.24
CA ILE A 245 -43.94 33.98 -48.48
C ILE A 245 -44.88 33.38 -49.54
N GLY A 246 -45.91 34.12 -50.00
CA GLY A 246 -46.93 33.63 -50.96
C GLY A 246 -46.37 33.21 -52.33
N GLU A 247 -47.02 32.26 -53.01
CA GLU A 247 -46.46 31.49 -54.14
C GLU A 247 -46.77 31.95 -55.58
N GLN A 248 -47.39 33.11 -55.83
CA GLN A 248 -48.13 33.28 -57.09
C GLN A 248 -47.72 34.44 -58.01
N PHE A 249 -46.43 34.70 -58.21
CA PHE A 249 -45.99 35.69 -59.21
C PHE A 249 -44.79 35.18 -60.02
N ARG A 250 -44.92 35.16 -61.36
CA ARG A 250 -43.88 34.75 -62.33
C ARG A 250 -43.12 35.94 -62.95
N ASP A 251 -43.36 37.13 -62.43
CA ASP A 251 -42.71 38.37 -62.84
C ASP A 251 -41.49 38.67 -61.97
N GLU A 252 -40.73 39.73 -62.31
CA GLU A 252 -39.49 40.10 -61.63
C GLU A 252 -39.67 40.32 -60.11
N PRO A 253 -40.76 40.95 -59.61
CA PRO A 253 -41.05 41.00 -58.18
C PRO A 253 -41.32 39.63 -57.55
N GLY A 254 -42.01 38.73 -58.27
CA GLY A 254 -42.21 37.34 -57.85
C GLY A 254 -40.91 36.54 -57.77
N GLN A 255 -40.00 36.72 -58.72
CA GLN A 255 -38.70 36.06 -58.74
C GLN A 255 -37.81 36.52 -57.57
N LEU A 256 -37.92 37.79 -57.16
CA LEU A 256 -37.27 38.31 -55.96
C LEU A 256 -37.81 37.61 -54.68
N LEU A 257 -39.14 37.47 -54.55
CA LEU A 257 -39.76 36.76 -53.42
C LEU A 257 -39.38 35.27 -53.37
N VAL A 258 -39.28 34.60 -54.52
CA VAL A 258 -38.80 33.21 -54.62
C VAL A 258 -37.33 33.09 -54.20
N SER A 259 -36.48 34.02 -54.63
CA SER A 259 -35.07 34.04 -54.23
C SER A 259 -34.91 34.28 -52.73
N MET A 260 -35.73 35.17 -52.15
CA MET A 260 -35.79 35.40 -50.70
C MET A 260 -36.28 34.17 -49.93
N ARG A 261 -37.25 33.40 -50.47
CA ARG A 261 -37.68 32.11 -49.90
C ARG A 261 -36.55 31.09 -49.89
N GLY A 262 -35.79 30.98 -50.98
CA GLY A 262 -34.62 30.09 -51.04
C GLY A 262 -33.57 30.44 -49.97
N MET A 263 -33.30 31.73 -49.77
CA MET A 263 -32.41 32.21 -48.71
C MET A 263 -32.94 31.89 -47.30
N GLN A 264 -34.23 32.13 -47.05
CA GLN A 264 -34.90 31.84 -45.78
C GLN A 264 -34.83 30.34 -45.43
N GLN A 265 -35.13 29.46 -46.40
CA GLN A 265 -35.07 28.00 -46.22
C GLN A 265 -33.66 27.51 -45.90
N LYS A 266 -32.62 28.07 -46.53
CA LYS A 266 -31.24 27.70 -46.22
C LYS A 266 -30.81 28.15 -44.83
N LEU A 267 -31.19 29.36 -44.41
CA LEU A 267 -30.97 29.83 -43.03
C LEU A 267 -31.69 28.94 -42.00
N GLN A 268 -32.95 28.58 -42.25
CA GLN A 268 -33.70 27.65 -41.38
C GLN A 268 -33.01 26.29 -41.29
N SER A 269 -32.50 25.77 -42.40
CA SER A 269 -31.83 24.46 -42.44
C SER A 269 -30.52 24.44 -41.64
N VAL A 270 -29.69 25.50 -41.73
CA VAL A 270 -28.46 25.62 -40.91
C VAL A 270 -28.80 25.73 -39.42
N ILE A 271 -29.78 26.58 -39.06
CA ILE A 271 -30.23 26.74 -37.66
C ILE A 271 -30.81 25.42 -37.13
N GLY A 272 -31.57 24.70 -37.96
CA GLY A 272 -32.10 23.38 -37.61
C GLY A 272 -30.99 22.36 -37.33
N ALA A 273 -29.97 22.28 -38.19
CA ALA A 273 -28.82 21.39 -38.00
C ALA A 273 -28.01 21.77 -36.75
N GLN A 274 -27.83 23.06 -36.48
CA GLN A 274 -27.14 23.54 -35.28
C GLN A 274 -27.93 23.21 -34.00
N ARG A 275 -29.27 23.33 -34.02
CA ARG A 275 -30.14 22.90 -32.91
C ARG A 275 -30.10 21.39 -32.70
N ASP A 276 -30.04 20.60 -33.77
CA ASP A 276 -29.91 19.13 -33.64
C ASP A 276 -28.57 18.73 -33.03
N MET A 277 -27.47 19.36 -33.47
CA MET A 277 -26.16 19.16 -32.84
C MET A 277 -26.19 19.51 -31.36
N ALA A 278 -26.75 20.67 -30.99
CA ALA A 278 -26.86 21.10 -29.61
C ALA A 278 -27.65 20.08 -28.77
N ARG A 279 -28.84 19.67 -29.25
CA ARG A 279 -29.66 18.65 -28.59
C ARG A 279 -28.89 17.34 -28.38
N ARG A 280 -28.22 16.83 -29.42
CA ARG A 280 -27.45 15.58 -29.33
C ARG A 280 -26.28 15.69 -28.35
N HIS A 281 -25.64 16.85 -28.26
CA HIS A 281 -24.56 17.09 -27.30
C HIS A 281 -25.09 17.17 -25.86
N ASP A 282 -26.24 17.82 -25.65
CA ASP A 282 -26.93 17.85 -24.35
C ASP A 282 -27.37 16.44 -23.92
N GLU A 283 -27.75 15.59 -24.88
CA GLU A 283 -28.06 14.17 -24.68
C GLU A 283 -26.80 13.28 -24.51
N GLY A 284 -25.59 13.85 -24.56
CA GLY A 284 -24.31 13.15 -24.31
C GLY A 284 -23.59 12.63 -25.56
N SER A 285 -24.16 12.76 -26.76
CA SER A 285 -23.53 12.37 -28.03
C SER A 285 -22.59 13.45 -28.58
N ILE A 286 -21.60 13.84 -27.78
CA ILE A 286 -20.69 14.97 -28.07
C ILE A 286 -19.86 14.80 -29.35
N SER A 287 -19.65 13.57 -29.83
CA SER A 287 -18.90 13.31 -31.07
C SER A 287 -19.67 13.68 -32.34
N TYR A 288 -20.97 13.93 -32.27
CA TYR A 288 -21.78 14.28 -33.44
C TYR A 288 -21.32 15.60 -34.07
N ARG A 289 -21.28 15.64 -35.41
CA ARG A 289 -20.96 16.82 -36.22
C ARG A 289 -22.06 17.05 -37.24
N MET A 290 -22.30 18.32 -37.57
CA MET A 290 -23.22 18.68 -38.64
C MET A 290 -22.61 18.23 -39.99
N ASP A 291 -23.42 17.69 -40.89
CA ASP A 291 -22.98 17.32 -42.24
C ASP A 291 -22.80 18.60 -43.10
N ASP A 292 -21.56 19.01 -43.32
CA ASP A 292 -21.25 20.24 -44.05
C ASP A 292 -21.50 20.13 -45.56
N SER A 293 -21.59 18.91 -46.11
CA SER A 293 -21.85 18.67 -47.53
C SER A 293 -23.24 19.12 -47.99
N GLN A 294 -24.19 19.26 -47.06
CA GLN A 294 -25.57 19.67 -47.32
C GLN A 294 -25.73 21.19 -47.51
N PHE A 295 -24.68 21.96 -47.23
CA PHE A 295 -24.71 23.43 -47.18
C PHE A 295 -23.67 24.03 -48.16
N PRO A 296 -24.11 24.63 -49.27
CA PRO A 296 -23.19 25.26 -50.22
C PRO A 296 -22.72 26.65 -49.75
N GLY A 297 -21.53 27.06 -50.19
CA GLY A 297 -20.98 28.40 -49.98
C GLY A 297 -20.72 28.73 -48.51
N GLU A 298 -21.01 29.98 -48.11
CA GLU A 298 -20.77 30.50 -46.76
C GLU A 298 -21.55 29.76 -45.66
N TYR A 299 -22.71 29.20 -45.98
CA TYR A 299 -23.46 28.37 -45.04
C TYR A 299 -22.68 27.10 -44.65
N GLY A 300 -22.02 26.45 -45.62
CA GLY A 300 -21.14 25.32 -45.35
C GLY A 300 -19.85 25.72 -44.62
N HIS A 301 -19.34 26.92 -44.88
CA HIS A 301 -18.19 27.46 -44.14
C HIS A 301 -18.52 27.60 -42.65
N MET A 302 -19.65 28.25 -42.30
CA MET A 302 -20.09 28.38 -40.90
C MET A 302 -20.26 27.02 -40.21
N VAL A 303 -20.81 26.02 -40.92
CA VAL A 303 -20.95 24.66 -40.39
C VAL A 303 -19.59 24.02 -40.13
N ARG A 304 -18.62 24.14 -41.05
CA ARG A 304 -17.24 23.64 -40.85
C ARG A 304 -16.54 24.33 -39.70
N GLU A 305 -16.64 25.65 -39.58
CA GLU A 305 -16.06 26.40 -38.46
C GLU A 305 -16.66 25.98 -37.13
N THR A 306 -17.99 25.80 -37.08
CA THR A 306 -18.68 25.30 -35.88
C THR A 306 -18.22 23.88 -35.53
N ASN A 307 -18.12 22.99 -36.52
CA ASN A 307 -17.60 21.62 -36.34
C ASN A 307 -16.14 21.62 -35.84
N ALA A 308 -15.29 22.48 -36.38
CA ALA A 308 -13.89 22.61 -35.99
C ALA A 308 -13.76 23.18 -34.57
N LEU A 309 -14.55 24.20 -34.23
CA LEU A 309 -14.61 24.78 -32.90
C LEU A 309 -14.97 23.72 -31.86
N VAL A 310 -16.08 23.01 -32.06
CA VAL A 310 -16.51 21.90 -31.20
C VAL A 310 -15.44 20.81 -31.12
N GLY A 311 -14.89 20.40 -32.27
CA GLY A 311 -13.84 19.38 -32.34
C GLY A 311 -12.62 19.71 -31.47
N SER A 312 -12.16 20.96 -31.52
CA SER A 312 -11.02 21.43 -30.73
C SER A 312 -11.27 21.45 -29.21
N HIS A 313 -12.53 21.59 -28.76
CA HIS A 313 -12.86 21.54 -27.34
C HIS A 313 -12.95 20.10 -26.84
N ILE A 314 -13.55 19.22 -27.65
CA ILE A 314 -13.68 17.80 -27.30
C ILE A 314 -12.32 17.11 -27.27
N ALA A 315 -11.43 17.40 -28.23
CA ALA A 315 -10.07 16.85 -28.22
C ALA A 315 -9.33 17.20 -26.93
N ALA A 316 -9.39 18.47 -26.48
CA ALA A 316 -8.75 18.89 -25.23
C ALA A 316 -9.30 18.15 -23.99
N ILE A 317 -10.62 17.88 -23.94
CA ILE A 317 -11.23 17.11 -22.87
C ILE A 317 -10.77 15.64 -22.92
N GLN A 318 -10.75 15.03 -24.11
CA GLN A 318 -10.33 13.65 -24.30
C GLN A 318 -8.86 13.43 -23.93
N ASP A 319 -7.97 14.36 -24.31
CA ASP A 319 -6.55 14.30 -23.96
C ASP A 319 -6.34 14.32 -22.44
N ALA A 320 -7.02 15.22 -21.72
CA ALA A 320 -6.93 15.26 -20.26
C ALA A 320 -7.48 13.99 -19.62
N LEU A 321 -8.61 13.44 -20.12
CA LEU A 321 -9.17 12.18 -19.62
C LEU A 321 -8.19 11.01 -19.83
N GLN A 322 -7.52 10.94 -20.97
CA GLN A 322 -6.54 9.90 -21.25
C GLN A 322 -5.34 9.98 -20.29
N ILE A 323 -4.85 11.18 -20.00
CA ILE A 323 -3.78 11.40 -19.01
C ILE A 323 -4.25 11.03 -17.60
N MET A 324 -5.46 11.45 -17.21
CA MET A 324 -6.03 11.12 -15.90
C MET A 324 -6.25 9.61 -15.71
N GLN A 325 -6.63 8.88 -16.77
CA GLN A 325 -6.70 7.41 -16.73
C GLN A 325 -5.35 6.79 -16.41
N ARG A 326 -4.26 7.26 -17.03
CA ARG A 326 -2.91 6.78 -16.71
C ARG A 326 -2.50 7.10 -15.28
N TYR A 327 -2.80 8.31 -14.81
CA TYR A 327 -2.50 8.71 -13.43
C TYR A 327 -3.25 7.86 -12.40
N SER A 328 -4.51 7.49 -12.68
CA SER A 328 -5.33 6.65 -11.79
C SER A 328 -4.77 5.24 -11.56
N ILE A 329 -3.97 4.71 -12.49
CA ILE A 329 -3.30 3.40 -12.35
C ILE A 329 -1.84 3.55 -11.89
N GLY A 330 -1.39 4.77 -11.58
CA GLY A 330 -0.07 5.07 -11.05
C GLY A 330 1.02 5.40 -12.08
N ASP A 331 0.72 5.43 -13.39
CA ASP A 331 1.68 5.90 -14.41
C ASP A 331 1.65 7.41 -14.53
N LEU A 332 2.49 8.09 -13.74
CA LEU A 332 2.66 9.55 -13.74
C LEU A 332 3.69 10.03 -14.78
N SER A 333 4.21 9.16 -15.64
CA SER A 333 5.25 9.51 -16.61
C SER A 333 4.80 10.55 -17.65
N PRO A 334 3.63 10.41 -18.31
CA PRO A 334 3.27 11.30 -19.41
C PRO A 334 2.88 12.70 -18.94
N ASP A 335 3.25 13.71 -19.74
CA ASP A 335 2.84 15.11 -19.56
C ASP A 335 1.66 15.43 -20.46
N ILE A 336 0.75 16.28 -19.98
CA ILE A 336 -0.35 16.81 -20.78
C ILE A 336 0.17 17.88 -21.75
N ALA A 337 -0.37 17.89 -22.98
CA ALA A 337 -0.06 18.92 -23.96
C ALA A 337 -0.43 20.33 -23.45
N ARG A 338 0.39 21.33 -23.80
CA ARG A 338 0.20 22.72 -23.37
C ARG A 338 -0.84 23.42 -24.22
N LEU A 339 -1.96 23.77 -23.60
CA LEU A 339 -3.06 24.48 -24.28
C LEU A 339 -2.94 26.00 -24.06
N PRO A 340 -3.20 26.84 -25.09
CA PRO A 340 -3.11 28.29 -24.99
C PRO A 340 -4.38 28.94 -24.38
N GLY A 341 -4.25 30.18 -23.92
CA GLY A 341 -5.37 31.00 -23.43
C GLY A 341 -6.05 30.42 -22.17
N GLU A 342 -7.37 30.53 -22.08
CA GLU A 342 -8.15 30.02 -20.94
C GLU A 342 -8.05 28.49 -20.78
N LYS A 343 -7.79 27.75 -21.88
CA LYS A 343 -7.59 26.29 -21.83
C LYS A 343 -6.32 25.90 -21.04
N ALA A 344 -5.38 26.83 -20.82
CA ALA A 344 -4.19 26.58 -20.01
C ALA A 344 -4.52 26.21 -18.55
N ALA A 345 -5.64 26.68 -18.01
CA ALA A 345 -6.09 26.34 -16.66
C ALA A 345 -6.32 24.82 -16.50
N MET A 346 -6.79 24.15 -17.55
CA MET A 346 -6.98 22.70 -17.57
C MET A 346 -5.63 21.96 -17.46
N THR A 347 -4.66 22.36 -18.28
CA THR A 347 -3.28 21.86 -18.23
C THR A 347 -2.65 22.09 -16.83
N GLN A 348 -2.80 23.28 -16.25
CA GLN A 348 -2.28 23.59 -14.91
C GLN A 348 -2.90 22.73 -13.82
N THR A 349 -4.20 22.43 -13.93
CA THR A 349 -4.91 21.59 -12.96
C THR A 349 -4.40 20.14 -13.02
N VAL A 350 -4.26 19.59 -14.24
CA VAL A 350 -3.71 18.24 -14.43
C VAL A 350 -2.25 18.14 -13.92
N ASP A 351 -1.43 19.18 -14.15
CA ASP A 351 -0.09 19.27 -13.60
C ASP A 351 -0.08 19.32 -12.06
N ALA A 352 -0.98 20.09 -11.45
CA ALA A 352 -1.10 20.16 -9.99
C ALA A 352 -1.48 18.80 -9.38
N VAL A 353 -2.36 18.05 -10.05
CA VAL A 353 -2.70 16.67 -9.69
C VAL A 353 -1.47 15.76 -9.82
N LYS A 354 -0.76 15.81 -10.95
CA LYS A 354 0.49 15.06 -11.17
C LYS A 354 1.49 15.35 -10.05
N ALA A 355 1.76 16.61 -9.78
CA ALA A 355 2.73 17.04 -8.78
C ALA A 355 2.35 16.53 -7.37
N SER A 356 1.06 16.60 -7.01
CA SER A 356 0.57 16.12 -5.72
C SER A 356 0.72 14.60 -5.58
N LEU A 357 0.31 13.83 -6.61
CA LEU A 357 0.45 12.37 -6.65
C LEU A 357 1.92 11.93 -6.67
N SER A 358 2.78 12.64 -7.41
CA SER A 358 4.22 12.37 -7.44
C SER A 358 4.88 12.65 -6.08
N ALA A 359 4.52 13.74 -5.41
CA ALA A 359 5.07 14.10 -4.11
C ALA A 359 4.75 13.04 -3.05
N ILE A 360 3.48 12.62 -2.92
CA ILE A 360 3.10 11.59 -1.96
C ILE A 360 3.74 10.23 -2.29
N ASN A 361 3.81 9.85 -3.57
CA ASN A 361 4.46 8.60 -4.00
C ASN A 361 5.97 8.60 -3.66
N ALA A 362 6.65 9.74 -3.88
CA ALA A 362 8.04 9.90 -3.51
C ALA A 362 8.24 9.79 -1.99
N GLU A 363 7.35 10.38 -1.19
CA GLU A 363 7.43 10.32 0.27
C GLU A 363 7.21 8.90 0.81
N ILE A 364 6.21 8.18 0.28
CA ILE A 364 5.97 6.77 0.61
C ILE A 364 7.19 5.93 0.25
N LYS A 365 7.75 6.09 -0.96
CA LYS A 365 8.97 5.37 -1.37
C LYS A 365 10.17 5.67 -0.49
N ARG A 366 10.32 6.92 -0.04
CA ARG A 366 11.40 7.32 0.87
C ARG A 366 11.28 6.62 2.21
N LEU A 367 10.10 6.66 2.85
CA LEU A 367 9.87 6.01 4.14
C LEU A 367 9.94 4.48 4.03
N ALA A 368 9.36 3.90 2.98
CA ALA A 368 9.46 2.47 2.73
C ALA A 368 10.91 2.02 2.46
N GLY A 369 11.68 2.81 1.72
CA GLY A 369 13.11 2.58 1.51
C GLY A 369 13.92 2.66 2.80
N ALA A 370 13.64 3.64 3.67
CA ALA A 370 14.26 3.75 4.98
C ALA A 370 13.95 2.54 5.87
N ALA A 371 12.67 2.15 5.95
CA ALA A 371 12.24 0.96 6.68
C ALA A 371 12.89 -0.32 6.14
N ALA A 372 13.00 -0.49 4.82
CA ALA A 372 13.67 -1.63 4.19
C ALA A 372 15.18 -1.66 4.47
N ALA A 373 15.81 -0.49 4.66
CA ALA A 373 17.18 -0.37 5.12
C ALA A 373 17.35 -0.49 6.65
N GLY A 374 16.25 -0.66 7.40
CA GLY A 374 16.24 -0.76 8.86
C GLY A 374 16.25 0.58 9.60
N ASP A 375 16.16 1.71 8.91
CA ASP A 375 16.05 3.04 9.54
C ASP A 375 14.58 3.41 9.77
N PHE A 376 14.07 3.03 10.93
CA PHE A 376 12.72 3.38 11.38
C PHE A 376 12.65 4.74 12.08
N SER A 377 13.75 5.49 12.21
CA SER A 377 13.76 6.81 12.86
C SER A 377 13.21 7.93 11.96
N GLN A 378 13.19 7.70 10.64
CA GLN A 378 12.69 8.65 9.66
C GLN A 378 11.19 8.93 9.83
N ARG A 379 10.80 10.19 9.62
CA ARG A 379 9.39 10.63 9.62
C ARG A 379 9.10 11.41 8.34
N GLY A 380 7.87 11.28 7.85
CA GLY A 380 7.35 12.08 6.76
C GLY A 380 6.74 13.39 7.21
N GLU A 381 6.77 14.37 6.32
CA GLU A 381 6.31 15.75 6.58
C GLU A 381 4.79 15.86 6.49
N VAL A 382 4.08 15.59 7.59
CA VAL A 382 2.61 15.57 7.64
C VAL A 382 2.01 16.91 7.22
N ASP A 383 2.59 18.04 7.64
CA ASP A 383 2.04 19.38 7.39
C ASP A 383 2.13 19.84 5.93
N ARG A 384 2.89 19.13 5.09
CA ARG A 384 2.97 19.39 3.65
C ARG A 384 1.73 18.90 2.88
N TYR A 385 0.94 18.01 3.49
CA TYR A 385 -0.20 17.36 2.86
C TYR A 385 -1.52 17.75 3.54
N GLN A 386 -2.63 17.58 2.82
CA GLN A 386 -3.98 17.87 3.30
C GLN A 386 -4.88 16.65 3.13
N TYR A 387 -5.95 16.57 3.95
CA TYR A 387 -6.97 15.51 3.90
C TYR A 387 -6.34 14.10 3.93
N ASP A 388 -6.76 13.19 3.04
CA ASP A 388 -6.35 11.78 3.05
C ASP A 388 -4.84 11.57 2.89
N PHE A 389 -4.15 12.42 2.12
CA PHE A 389 -2.68 12.32 2.00
C PHE A 389 -1.99 12.65 3.32
N ARG A 390 -2.54 13.58 4.11
CA ARG A 390 -2.04 13.88 5.47
C ARG A 390 -2.21 12.67 6.38
N GLU A 391 -3.40 12.06 6.37
CA GLU A 391 -3.69 10.87 7.18
C GLU A 391 -2.81 9.69 6.80
N MET A 392 -2.54 9.49 5.51
CA MET A 392 -1.65 8.43 5.03
C MET A 392 -0.22 8.61 5.56
N VAL A 393 0.35 9.81 5.48
CA VAL A 393 1.70 10.08 6.02
C VAL A 393 1.72 9.97 7.54
N ALA A 394 0.68 10.46 8.23
CA ALA A 394 0.55 10.31 9.67
C ALA A 394 0.49 8.83 10.11
N GLY A 395 -0.28 8.00 9.39
CA GLY A 395 -0.35 6.57 9.61
C GLY A 395 0.99 5.86 9.40
N LEU A 396 1.73 6.22 8.33
CA LEU A 396 3.09 5.71 8.10
C LEU A 396 4.04 6.12 9.24
N ASN A 397 3.96 7.36 9.72
CA ASN A 397 4.76 7.82 10.85
C ASN A 397 4.47 7.03 12.13
N THR A 398 3.20 6.73 12.43
CA THR A 398 2.82 5.90 13.57
C THR A 398 3.38 4.48 13.43
N LEU A 399 3.31 3.88 12.24
CA LEU A 399 3.90 2.56 11.98
C LEU A 399 5.42 2.58 12.19
N MET A 400 6.10 3.58 11.62
CA MET A 400 7.55 3.76 11.79
C MET A 400 7.90 3.92 13.26
N GLN A 401 7.18 4.78 14.01
CA GLN A 401 7.44 5.03 15.42
C GLN A 401 7.23 3.80 16.31
N THR A 402 6.13 3.07 16.13
CA THR A 402 5.87 1.85 16.90
C THR A 402 6.92 0.77 16.62
N THR A 403 7.34 0.65 15.36
CA THR A 403 8.37 -0.32 14.97
C THR A 403 9.74 0.06 15.52
N ASP A 404 10.12 1.34 15.41
CA ASP A 404 11.36 1.92 15.95
C ASP A 404 11.48 1.69 17.46
N HIS A 405 10.42 2.01 18.21
CA HIS A 405 10.39 1.82 19.67
C HIS A 405 10.55 0.35 20.06
N ASN A 406 9.75 -0.55 19.46
CA ASN A 406 9.74 -1.96 19.84
C ASN A 406 11.06 -2.66 19.48
N LEU A 407 11.61 -2.40 18.28
CA LEU A 407 12.92 -2.93 17.89
C LEU A 407 14.05 -2.33 18.73
N GLY A 408 13.93 -1.06 19.12
CA GLY A 408 14.83 -0.41 20.07
C GLY A 408 14.88 -1.15 21.42
N GLN A 409 13.73 -1.47 22.00
CA GLN A 409 13.67 -2.19 23.28
C GLN A 409 14.27 -3.61 23.21
N VAL A 410 14.08 -4.32 22.09
CA VAL A 410 14.72 -5.62 21.87
C VAL A 410 16.24 -5.46 21.76
N SER A 411 16.69 -4.47 21.01
CA SER A 411 18.13 -4.15 20.88
C SER A 411 18.74 -3.82 22.24
N ASP A 412 18.09 -2.98 23.05
CA ASP A 412 18.53 -2.61 24.39
C ASP A 412 18.61 -3.82 25.32
N LEU A 413 17.64 -4.73 25.25
CA LEU A 413 17.66 -5.99 26.00
C LEU A 413 18.85 -6.87 25.56
N LEU A 414 19.04 -7.08 24.25
CA LEU A 414 20.15 -7.88 23.74
C LEU A 414 21.51 -7.26 24.10
N GLN A 415 21.65 -5.94 24.06
CA GLN A 415 22.84 -5.23 24.54
C GLN A 415 23.06 -5.38 26.04
N SER A 416 21.99 -5.49 26.83
CA SER A 416 22.07 -5.73 28.27
C SER A 416 22.55 -7.16 28.54
N ILE A 417 21.98 -8.16 27.85
CA ILE A 417 22.42 -9.57 27.90
C ILE A 417 23.89 -9.70 27.49
N ALA A 418 24.32 -9.05 26.40
CA ALA A 418 25.69 -9.09 25.92
C ALA A 418 26.70 -8.46 26.91
N ARG A 419 26.25 -7.48 27.71
CA ARG A 419 27.02 -6.90 28.82
C ARG A 419 26.92 -7.69 30.12
N GLY A 420 26.19 -8.81 30.11
CA GLY A 420 25.96 -9.66 31.27
C GLY A 420 24.84 -9.19 32.21
N ASP A 421 24.10 -8.13 31.89
CA ASP A 421 22.98 -7.70 32.75
C ASP A 421 21.70 -8.48 32.42
N LEU A 422 21.41 -9.50 33.22
CA LEU A 422 20.24 -10.37 33.08
C LEU A 422 19.06 -9.92 33.95
N ARG A 423 19.08 -8.68 34.46
CA ARG A 423 17.99 -8.08 35.26
C ARG A 423 16.99 -7.32 34.41
N VAL A 424 17.45 -6.84 33.25
CA VAL A 424 16.61 -6.06 32.33
C VAL A 424 15.55 -6.98 31.71
N ARG A 425 14.33 -6.47 31.60
CA ARG A 425 13.21 -7.09 30.91
C ARG A 425 12.61 -6.10 29.93
N MET A 426 12.00 -6.60 28.87
CA MET A 426 11.15 -5.81 28.02
C MET A 426 9.80 -5.60 28.72
N GLU A 427 9.53 -4.36 29.13
CA GLU A 427 8.29 -3.94 29.78
C GLU A 427 7.54 -2.93 28.90
N GLY A 428 6.21 -2.97 28.95
CA GLY A 428 5.35 -2.11 28.14
C GLY A 428 4.17 -2.84 27.53
N ASP A 429 3.34 -2.08 26.82
CA ASP A 429 2.14 -2.56 26.15
C ASP A 429 2.43 -2.89 24.69
N PHE A 430 2.71 -4.16 24.42
CA PHE A 430 3.01 -4.67 23.08
C PHE A 430 1.82 -5.48 22.56
N HIS A 431 1.67 -5.49 21.24
CA HIS A 431 0.56 -6.17 20.58
C HIS A 431 1.07 -7.04 19.42
N GLY A 432 0.35 -8.13 19.13
CA GLY A 432 0.66 -9.03 18.02
C GLY A 432 2.07 -9.62 18.10
N VAL A 433 2.82 -9.53 17.01
CA VAL A 433 4.18 -10.10 16.90
C VAL A 433 5.15 -9.46 17.91
N PHE A 434 4.99 -8.18 18.23
CA PHE A 434 5.87 -7.52 19.21
C PHE A 434 5.62 -8.03 20.64
N ALA A 435 4.39 -8.42 20.98
CA ALA A 435 4.08 -9.04 22.27
C ALA A 435 4.73 -10.42 22.40
N ALA A 436 4.63 -11.23 21.35
CA ALA A 436 5.30 -12.53 21.30
C ALA A 436 6.83 -12.37 21.42
N MET A 437 7.41 -11.40 20.69
CA MET A 437 8.84 -11.12 20.77
C MET A 437 9.29 -10.69 22.17
N ARG A 438 8.51 -9.85 22.87
CA ARG A 438 8.73 -9.53 24.29
C ARG A 438 8.73 -10.79 25.14
N ASP A 439 7.71 -11.63 25.00
CA ASP A 439 7.52 -12.82 25.83
C ASP A 439 8.66 -13.83 25.61
N ASP A 440 9.03 -14.10 24.36
CA ASP A 440 10.15 -14.99 24.00
C ASP A 440 11.50 -14.43 24.48
N ALA A 441 11.73 -13.12 24.33
CA ALA A 441 12.96 -12.49 24.81
C ALA A 441 13.06 -12.52 26.34
N ASN A 442 11.98 -12.20 27.05
CA ASN A 442 11.92 -12.27 28.51
C ASN A 442 12.07 -13.71 29.02
N ALA A 443 11.47 -14.70 28.34
CA ALA A 443 11.64 -16.11 28.64
C ALA A 443 13.09 -16.56 28.47
N THR A 444 13.76 -16.12 27.40
CA THR A 444 15.19 -16.38 27.17
C THR A 444 16.04 -15.81 28.30
N VAL A 445 15.79 -14.57 28.72
CA VAL A 445 16.52 -13.95 29.83
C VAL A 445 16.26 -14.72 31.12
N ALA A 446 15.02 -15.09 31.42
CA ALA A 446 14.68 -15.87 32.61
C ALA A 446 15.38 -17.24 32.64
N GLN A 447 15.46 -17.93 31.51
CA GLN A 447 16.16 -19.21 31.41
C GLN A 447 17.68 -19.06 31.59
N LEU A 448 18.28 -18.02 31.02
CA LEU A 448 19.69 -17.70 31.26
C LEU A 448 19.94 -17.32 32.73
N THR A 449 19.06 -16.53 33.36
CA THR A 449 19.12 -16.19 34.79
C THR A 449 19.11 -17.46 35.66
N ASP A 450 18.22 -18.43 35.40
CA ASP A 450 18.16 -19.70 36.15
C ASP A 450 19.43 -20.53 35.96
N ILE A 451 19.90 -20.69 34.72
CA ILE A 451 21.12 -21.47 34.43
C ILE A 451 22.35 -20.86 35.13
N VAL A 452 22.55 -19.54 34.99
CA VAL A 452 23.67 -18.85 35.63
C VAL A 452 23.56 -18.92 37.15
N GLY A 453 22.36 -18.75 37.71
CA GLY A 453 22.11 -18.86 39.15
C GLY A 453 22.45 -20.24 39.70
N ARG A 454 22.05 -21.31 38.99
CA ARG A 454 22.42 -22.69 39.34
C ARG A 454 23.93 -22.93 39.26
N ILE A 455 24.61 -22.36 38.27
CA ILE A 455 26.08 -22.48 38.16
C ILE A 455 26.77 -21.73 39.31
N GLN A 456 26.32 -20.54 39.69
CA GLN A 456 26.85 -19.80 40.85
C GLN A 456 26.66 -20.60 42.14
N GLN A 457 25.46 -21.16 42.36
CA GLN A 457 25.17 -21.99 43.53
C GLN A 457 26.01 -23.28 43.54
N ALA A 458 26.13 -23.97 42.42
CA ALA A 458 26.94 -25.19 42.30
C ALA A 458 28.43 -24.91 42.53
N SER A 459 28.96 -23.83 41.95
CA SER A 459 30.36 -23.41 42.15
C SER A 459 30.64 -23.07 43.61
N SER A 460 29.72 -22.35 44.27
CA SER A 460 29.82 -22.08 45.71
C SER A 460 29.80 -23.36 46.55
N ALA A 461 28.94 -24.33 46.21
CA ALA A 461 28.88 -25.61 46.91
C ALA A 461 30.15 -26.45 46.72
N ILE A 462 30.70 -26.50 45.50
CA ILE A 462 31.97 -27.18 45.21
C ILE A 462 33.11 -26.52 45.97
N ASN A 463 33.17 -25.19 46.01
CA ASN A 463 34.21 -24.46 46.73
C ASN A 463 34.19 -24.79 48.23
N THR A 464 33.00 -24.79 48.85
CA THR A 464 32.84 -25.19 50.27
C THR A 464 33.26 -26.65 50.48
N ALA A 465 32.79 -27.57 49.63
CA ALA A 465 33.13 -28.99 49.75
C ALA A 465 34.63 -29.25 49.54
N ALA A 466 35.27 -28.56 48.59
CA ALA A 466 36.71 -28.64 48.36
C ALA A 466 37.50 -28.14 49.58
N GLY A 467 37.07 -27.03 50.21
CA GLY A 467 37.65 -26.53 51.45
C GLY A 467 37.50 -27.51 52.62
N GLU A 468 36.34 -28.16 52.75
CA GLU A 468 36.13 -29.22 53.75
C GLU A 468 37.04 -30.44 53.51
N ILE A 469 37.20 -30.88 52.25
CA ILE A 469 38.11 -31.97 51.88
C ILE A 469 39.56 -31.59 52.20
N ALA A 470 39.99 -30.37 51.84
CA ALA A 470 41.34 -29.90 52.11
C ALA A 470 41.63 -29.88 53.62
N SER A 471 40.69 -29.37 54.43
CA SER A 471 40.81 -29.41 55.89
C SER A 471 40.82 -30.84 56.44
N GLY A 472 40.00 -31.73 55.89
CA GLY A 472 39.95 -33.14 56.29
C GLY A 472 41.25 -33.88 55.96
N ASN A 473 41.86 -33.60 54.80
CA ASN A 473 43.15 -34.15 54.43
C ASN A 473 44.30 -33.60 55.28
N ALA A 474 44.24 -32.34 55.71
CA ALA A 474 45.21 -31.79 56.65
C ALA A 474 45.18 -32.52 58.01
N ASP A 475 43.98 -32.79 58.54
CA ASP A 475 43.83 -33.62 59.75
C ASP A 475 44.33 -35.06 59.54
N LEU A 476 44.01 -35.66 58.39
CA LEU A 476 44.49 -36.99 58.05
C LEU A 476 46.02 -37.03 57.93
N SER A 477 46.65 -36.02 57.32
CA SER A 477 48.12 -35.87 57.25
C SER A 477 48.73 -35.89 58.65
N GLN A 478 48.21 -35.05 59.56
CA GLN A 478 48.70 -34.96 60.92
C GLN A 478 48.58 -36.31 61.66
N ARG A 479 47.46 -37.01 61.47
CA ARG A 479 47.25 -38.34 62.07
C ARG A 479 48.14 -39.41 61.46
N THR A 480 48.41 -39.35 60.16
CA THR A 480 49.35 -40.27 59.48
C THR A 480 50.78 -40.03 59.95
N GLU A 481 51.22 -38.78 60.11
CA GLU A 481 52.52 -38.43 60.71
C GLU A 481 52.63 -38.92 62.15
N GLN A 482 51.59 -38.72 62.97
CA GLN A 482 51.55 -39.23 64.34
C GLN A 482 51.58 -40.77 64.37
N GLN A 483 50.89 -41.42 63.43
CA GLN A 483 50.91 -42.88 63.30
C GLN A 483 52.30 -43.39 62.92
N ALA A 484 53.00 -42.72 62.00
CA ALA A 484 54.38 -43.04 61.67
C ALA A 484 55.29 -42.96 62.90
N ALA A 485 55.19 -41.87 63.69
CA ALA A 485 55.97 -41.72 64.92
C ALA A 485 55.67 -42.83 65.95
N ASN A 486 54.39 -43.21 66.12
CA ASN A 486 54.02 -44.29 67.01
C ASN A 486 54.52 -45.66 66.50
N LEU A 487 54.56 -45.87 65.19
CA LEU A 487 55.11 -47.08 64.58
C LEU A 487 56.63 -47.18 64.77
N GLU A 488 57.37 -46.07 64.64
CA GLU A 488 58.80 -46.02 64.96
C GLU A 488 59.08 -46.40 66.43
N GLU A 489 58.31 -45.83 67.37
CA GLU A 489 58.44 -46.16 68.80
C GLU A 489 58.10 -47.64 69.08
N THR A 490 57.06 -48.15 68.42
CA THR A 490 56.67 -49.56 68.55
C THR A 490 57.75 -50.47 67.96
N ALA A 491 58.33 -50.13 66.80
CA ALA A 491 59.40 -50.89 66.18
C ALA A 491 60.64 -50.96 67.09
N ALA A 492 61.07 -49.82 67.65
CA ALA A 492 62.17 -49.77 68.61
C ALA A 492 61.91 -50.62 69.86
N SER A 493 60.69 -50.56 70.41
CA SER A 493 60.27 -51.39 71.55
C SER A 493 60.29 -52.88 71.20
N MET A 494 59.90 -53.25 69.97
CA MET A 494 59.94 -54.64 69.50
C MET A 494 61.37 -55.14 69.30
N GLU A 495 62.30 -54.30 68.86
CA GLU A 495 63.73 -54.66 68.81
C GLU A 495 64.31 -54.94 70.21
N GLU A 496 63.99 -54.09 71.18
CA GLU A 496 64.40 -54.28 72.58
C GLU A 496 63.79 -55.55 73.18
N LEU A 497 62.50 -55.81 72.93
CA LEU A 497 61.82 -57.04 73.35
C LEU A 497 62.44 -58.27 72.68
N THR A 498 62.76 -58.21 71.39
CA THR A 498 63.43 -59.30 70.67
C THR A 498 64.77 -59.63 71.32
N SER A 499 65.57 -58.60 71.61
CA SER A 499 66.86 -58.74 72.29
C SER A 499 66.70 -59.40 73.66
N THR A 500 65.74 -58.93 74.46
CA THR A 500 65.48 -59.45 75.81
C THR A 500 65.00 -60.90 75.79
N VAL A 501 64.09 -61.26 74.89
CA VAL A 501 63.60 -62.64 74.74
C VAL A 501 64.72 -63.58 74.29
N ARG A 502 65.57 -63.13 73.36
CA ARG A 502 66.74 -63.90 72.92
C ARG A 502 67.75 -64.11 74.06
N GLN A 503 68.01 -63.06 74.85
CA GLN A 503 68.86 -63.14 76.03
C GLN A 503 68.28 -64.08 77.10
N ASN A 504 66.96 -64.09 77.30
CA ASN A 504 66.29 -65.00 78.22
C ASN A 504 66.41 -66.46 77.76
N ALA A 505 66.24 -66.73 76.46
CA ALA A 505 66.42 -68.06 75.90
C ALA A 505 67.86 -68.57 76.12
N ASP A 506 68.86 -67.73 75.84
CA ASP A 506 70.27 -68.09 76.04
C ASP A 506 70.61 -68.27 77.53
N SER A 507 70.08 -67.42 78.41
CA SER A 507 70.24 -67.52 79.86
C SER A 507 69.61 -68.80 80.42
N ALA A 508 68.41 -69.16 79.94
CA ALA A 508 67.74 -70.40 80.31
C ALA A 508 68.54 -71.63 79.87
N ARG A 509 69.11 -71.63 78.65
CA ARG A 509 70.01 -72.71 78.19
C ARG A 509 71.26 -72.82 79.07
N GLN A 510 71.87 -71.69 79.44
CA GLN A 510 73.06 -71.69 80.30
C GLN A 510 72.73 -72.18 81.72
N ALA A 511 71.62 -71.71 82.30
CA ALA A 511 71.13 -72.17 83.60
C ALA A 511 70.80 -73.68 83.59
N ASN A 512 70.20 -74.18 82.50
CA ASN A 512 69.94 -75.59 82.30
C ASN A 512 71.24 -76.41 82.33
N GLN A 513 72.29 -75.95 81.63
CA GLN A 513 73.58 -76.63 81.61
C GLN A 513 74.25 -76.65 82.98
N LEU A 514 74.17 -75.55 83.74
CA LEU A 514 74.65 -75.46 85.11
C LEU A 514 73.88 -76.40 86.06
N ALA A 515 72.55 -76.48 85.91
CA ALA A 515 71.71 -77.40 86.68
C ALA A 515 72.08 -78.86 86.40
N VAL A 516 72.21 -79.27 85.13
CA VAL A 516 72.65 -80.63 84.76
C VAL A 516 74.03 -80.95 85.36
N SER A 517 74.96 -80.00 85.33
CA SER A 517 76.27 -80.17 85.97
C SER A 517 76.15 -80.34 87.50
N ALA A 518 75.32 -79.53 88.16
CA ALA A 518 75.10 -79.61 89.61
C ALA A 518 74.43 -80.95 90.01
N ALA A 519 73.46 -81.42 89.23
CA ALA A 519 72.83 -82.73 89.42
C ALA A 519 73.85 -83.87 89.30
N THR A 520 74.77 -83.77 88.33
CA THR A 520 75.86 -84.75 88.16
C THR A 520 76.77 -84.79 89.38
N VAL A 521 77.18 -83.63 89.90
CA VAL A 521 78.02 -83.54 91.11
C VAL A 521 77.27 -84.06 92.34
N ALA A 522 76.00 -83.72 92.53
CA ALA A 522 75.19 -84.22 93.64
C ALA A 522 74.99 -85.75 93.57
N SER A 523 74.79 -86.30 92.37
CA SER A 523 74.70 -87.74 92.15
C SER A 523 76.01 -88.46 92.50
N GLN A 524 77.15 -87.93 92.08
CA GLN A 524 78.48 -88.44 92.48
C GLN A 524 78.69 -88.34 93.99
N GLY A 525 78.27 -87.24 94.61
CA GLY A 525 78.30 -87.07 96.07
C GLY A 525 77.46 -88.12 96.80
N GLY A 526 76.26 -88.43 96.28
CA GLY A 526 75.41 -89.50 96.78
C GLY A 526 76.06 -90.88 96.69
N GLN A 527 76.77 -91.17 95.59
CA GLN A 527 77.53 -92.41 95.41
C GLN A 527 78.63 -92.56 96.46
N VAL A 528 79.44 -91.51 96.67
CA VAL A 528 80.51 -91.50 97.69
C VAL A 528 79.92 -91.69 99.08
N VAL A 529 78.80 -91.03 99.39
CA VAL A 529 78.10 -91.21 100.68
C VAL A 529 77.62 -92.66 100.86
N SER A 530 77.12 -93.31 99.79
CA SER A 530 76.73 -94.73 99.83
C SER A 530 77.93 -95.63 100.17
N GLU A 531 79.08 -95.39 99.55
CA GLU A 531 80.32 -96.14 99.85
C GLU A 531 80.76 -95.96 101.32
N VAL A 532 80.57 -94.76 101.89
CA VAL A 532 80.85 -94.50 103.31
C VAL A 532 79.87 -95.25 104.22
N VAL A 533 78.58 -95.33 103.88
CA VAL A 533 77.60 -96.13 104.65
C VAL A 533 77.99 -97.60 104.68
N ASP A 534 78.39 -98.17 103.54
CA ASP A 534 78.82 -99.57 103.47
C ASP A 534 80.09 -99.82 104.28
N THR A 535 81.06 -98.90 104.21
CA THR A 535 82.27 -98.96 105.07
C THR A 535 81.91 -98.88 106.55
N MET A 536 80.95 -98.03 106.94
CA MET A 536 80.49 -97.95 108.34
C MET A 536 79.79 -99.24 108.79
N ARG A 537 79.01 -99.90 107.93
CA ARG A 537 78.41 -101.22 108.22
C ARG A 537 79.49 -102.29 108.42
N ASP A 538 80.54 -102.28 107.61
CA ASP A 538 81.66 -103.21 107.73
C ASP A 538 82.45 -102.98 109.03
N ILE A 539 82.66 -101.72 109.42
CA ILE A 539 83.28 -101.35 110.70
C ILE A 539 82.40 -101.78 111.88
N GLU A 540 81.09 -101.58 111.80
CA GLU A 540 80.14 -102.00 112.82
C GLU A 540 80.17 -103.53 113.00
N GLY A 541 80.12 -104.27 111.89
CA GLY A 541 80.22 -105.74 111.89
C GLY A 541 81.54 -106.23 112.48
N SER A 542 82.67 -105.61 112.09
CA SER A 542 83.99 -105.91 112.62
C SER A 542 84.09 -105.63 114.13
N SER A 543 83.50 -104.52 114.58
CA SER A 543 83.47 -104.13 116.00
C SER A 543 82.65 -105.09 116.86
N ARG A 544 81.47 -105.51 116.39
CA ARG A 544 80.67 -106.55 117.08
C ARG A 544 81.45 -107.86 117.19
N LYS A 545 82.12 -108.28 116.12
CA LYS A 545 82.96 -109.49 116.12
C LYS A 545 84.11 -109.40 117.12
N ILE A 546 84.74 -108.23 117.26
CA ILE A 546 85.73 -107.98 118.33
C ILE A 546 85.07 -108.11 119.71
N GLY A 547 83.88 -107.53 119.91
CA GLY A 547 83.14 -107.65 121.17
C GLY A 547 82.82 -109.11 121.55
N GLU A 548 82.49 -109.95 120.58
CA GLU A 548 82.31 -111.40 120.77
C GLU A 548 83.63 -112.07 121.20
N ILE A 549 84.75 -111.78 120.52
CA ILE A 549 86.07 -112.31 120.86
C ILE A 549 86.48 -111.90 122.29
N ILE A 550 86.25 -110.65 122.67
CA ILE A 550 86.55 -110.14 124.01
C ILE A 550 85.69 -110.84 125.06
N SER A 551 84.42 -111.16 124.75
CA SER A 551 83.55 -111.94 125.63
C SER A 551 84.08 -113.37 125.82
N VAL A 552 84.67 -113.98 124.77
CA VAL A 552 85.38 -115.27 124.89
C VAL A 552 86.63 -115.14 125.76
N ILE A 553 87.43 -114.08 125.60
CA ILE A 553 88.64 -113.83 126.40
C ILE A 553 88.30 -113.61 127.88
N ASP A 554 87.23 -112.88 128.20
CA ASP A 554 86.71 -112.75 129.57
C ASP A 554 86.29 -114.11 130.13
N GLY A 555 85.60 -114.93 129.32
CA GLY A 555 85.27 -116.32 129.65
C GLY A 555 86.51 -117.19 129.94
N ILE A 556 87.56 -117.11 129.11
CA ILE A 556 88.84 -117.81 129.31
C ILE A 556 89.52 -117.31 130.59
N SER A 557 89.51 -116.00 130.83
CA SER A 557 90.09 -115.40 132.04
C SER A 557 89.37 -115.88 133.30
N PHE A 558 88.04 -115.97 133.27
CA PHE A 558 87.24 -116.54 134.35
C PHE A 558 87.58 -118.02 134.58
N GLN A 559 87.61 -118.84 133.53
CA GLN A 559 88.00 -120.25 133.62
C GLN A 559 89.42 -120.41 134.19
N THR A 560 90.37 -119.60 133.72
CA THR A 560 91.77 -119.59 134.19
C THR A 560 91.86 -119.20 135.66
N ASN A 561 91.07 -118.22 136.10
CA ASN A 561 90.99 -117.81 137.50
C ASN A 561 90.47 -118.94 138.41
N ILE A 562 89.48 -119.73 137.96
CA ILE A 562 88.98 -120.91 138.68
C ILE A 562 90.02 -122.05 138.69
N LEU A 563 90.66 -122.33 137.55
CA LEU A 563 91.75 -123.33 137.45
C LEU A 563 92.92 -122.97 138.36
N ALA A 564 93.34 -121.72 138.38
CA ALA A 564 94.40 -121.22 139.24
C ALA A 564 94.04 -121.29 140.72
N LEU A 565 92.76 -121.02 141.08
CA LEU A 565 92.27 -121.24 142.43
C LEU A 565 92.32 -122.71 142.83
N ASN A 566 91.85 -123.62 141.97
CA ASN A 566 91.91 -125.05 142.20
C ASN A 566 93.36 -125.54 142.36
N ALA A 567 94.28 -125.05 141.53
CA ALA A 567 95.71 -125.37 141.62
C ALA A 567 96.35 -124.81 142.90
N ALA A 568 95.99 -123.59 143.33
CA ALA A 568 96.48 -123.01 144.58
C ALA A 568 96.00 -123.80 145.81
N VAL A 569 94.76 -124.31 145.78
CA VAL A 569 94.20 -125.18 146.82
C VAL A 569 94.94 -126.53 146.86
N GLU A 570 95.17 -127.17 145.72
CA GLU A 570 95.88 -128.45 145.67
C GLU A 570 97.37 -128.30 146.04
N ALA A 571 98.01 -127.17 145.69
CA ALA A 571 99.36 -126.84 146.11
C ALA A 571 99.46 -126.59 147.63
N ALA A 572 98.45 -125.97 148.25
CA ALA A 572 98.37 -125.84 149.71
C ALA A 572 98.19 -127.21 150.40
N ARG A 573 97.53 -128.16 149.73
CA ARG A 573 97.31 -129.54 150.20
C ARG A 573 98.59 -130.39 150.20
N ALA A 574 99.53 -130.09 149.30
CA ALA A 574 100.83 -130.78 149.19
C ALA A 574 101.91 -130.31 150.19
N GLY A 575 101.60 -129.35 151.08
CA GLY A 575 102.51 -128.88 152.13
C GLY A 575 103.77 -128.19 151.59
N GLU A 576 104.93 -128.39 152.25
CA GLU A 576 106.18 -127.69 151.91
C GLU A 576 106.68 -127.98 150.47
N GLN A 577 106.33 -129.12 149.87
CA GLN A 577 106.69 -129.45 148.47
C GLN A 577 105.87 -128.65 147.44
N GLY A 578 104.72 -128.08 147.83
CA GLY A 578 103.81 -127.34 146.97
C GLY A 578 104.02 -125.82 146.95
N ARG A 579 104.93 -125.26 147.79
CA ARG A 579 105.12 -123.81 147.93
C ARG A 579 105.42 -123.09 146.62
N GLY A 580 106.28 -123.67 145.77
CA GLY A 580 106.59 -123.11 144.45
C GLY A 580 105.36 -123.08 143.53
N PHE A 581 104.56 -124.14 143.52
CA PHE A 581 103.33 -124.23 142.74
C PHE A 581 102.23 -123.29 143.25
N ALA A 582 102.11 -123.08 144.56
CA ALA A 582 101.14 -122.16 145.14
C ALA A 582 101.41 -120.70 144.74
N VAL A 583 102.68 -120.28 144.70
CA VAL A 583 103.08 -118.95 144.23
C VAL A 583 102.76 -118.78 142.75
N VAL A 584 103.10 -119.76 141.91
CA VAL A 584 102.77 -119.73 140.48
C VAL A 584 101.24 -119.69 140.28
N ALA A 585 100.48 -120.49 141.01
CA ALA A 585 99.02 -120.49 140.93
C ALA A 585 98.40 -119.14 141.38
N SER A 586 98.94 -118.50 142.41
CA SER A 586 98.51 -117.15 142.82
C SER A 586 98.86 -116.10 141.76
N GLU A 587 100.02 -116.21 141.11
CA GLU A 587 100.42 -115.28 140.05
C GLU A 587 99.54 -115.45 138.80
N VAL A 588 99.24 -116.70 138.41
CA VAL A 588 98.31 -117.01 137.32
C VAL A 588 96.90 -116.51 137.63
N ARG A 589 96.46 -116.61 138.89
CA ARG A 589 95.16 -116.08 139.33
C ARG A 589 95.11 -114.55 139.21
N THR A 590 96.13 -113.86 139.71
CA THR A 590 96.23 -112.40 139.59
C THR A 590 96.27 -111.96 138.12
N LEU A 591 97.01 -112.68 137.27
CA LEU A 591 97.05 -112.43 135.83
C LEU A 591 95.68 -112.64 135.16
N ALA A 592 94.95 -113.68 135.55
CA ALA A 592 93.60 -113.95 135.05
C ALA A 592 92.60 -112.86 135.48
N GLN A 593 92.68 -112.38 136.73
CA GLN A 593 91.86 -111.24 137.19
C GLN A 593 92.19 -109.95 136.44
N ARG A 594 93.48 -109.65 136.23
CA ARG A 594 93.93 -108.51 135.41
C ARG A 594 93.44 -108.62 133.96
N SER A 595 93.46 -109.83 133.39
CA SER A 595 92.99 -110.11 132.03
C SER A 595 91.47 -109.93 131.91
N ALA A 596 90.69 -110.35 132.92
CA ALA A 596 89.25 -110.13 132.98
C ALA A 596 88.89 -108.63 133.10
N THR A 597 89.60 -107.87 133.95
CA THR A 597 89.41 -106.41 134.05
C THR A 597 89.73 -105.71 132.73
N ALA A 598 90.86 -106.04 132.10
CA ALA A 598 91.24 -105.48 130.80
C ALA A 598 90.23 -105.87 129.70
N ALA A 599 89.75 -107.11 129.68
CA ALA A 599 88.72 -107.55 128.76
C ALA A 599 87.41 -106.76 128.95
N LYS A 600 87.00 -106.49 130.19
CA LYS A 600 85.80 -105.69 130.49
C LYS A 600 85.95 -104.22 130.07
N GLU A 601 87.12 -103.62 130.25
CA GLU A 601 87.42 -102.27 129.77
C GLU A 601 87.40 -102.19 128.24
N ILE A 602 88.04 -103.14 127.55
CA ILE A 602 88.00 -103.23 126.08
C ILE A 602 86.56 -103.43 125.60
N LYS A 603 85.78 -104.29 126.26
CA LYS A 603 84.36 -104.50 125.92
C LYS A 603 83.58 -103.20 125.97
N GLY A 604 83.73 -102.40 127.03
CA GLY A 604 83.08 -101.10 127.14
C GLY A 604 83.51 -100.10 126.05
N LEU A 605 84.80 -100.09 125.68
CA LEU A 605 85.29 -99.27 124.56
C LEU A 605 84.75 -99.72 123.20
N ILE A 606 84.59 -101.03 123.00
CA ILE A 606 84.02 -101.59 121.77
C ILE A 606 82.51 -101.31 121.69
N GLU A 607 81.76 -101.47 122.78
CA GLU A 607 80.34 -101.10 122.86
C GLU A 607 80.16 -99.60 122.52
N ALA A 608 80.95 -98.72 123.13
CA ALA A 608 80.93 -97.29 122.81
C ALA A 608 81.35 -96.98 121.36
N SER A 609 82.21 -97.79 120.75
CA SER A 609 82.63 -97.64 119.35
C SER A 609 81.52 -98.10 118.39
N VAL A 610 80.82 -99.19 118.71
CA VAL A 610 79.63 -99.65 117.96
C VAL A 610 78.55 -98.58 117.97
N ASP A 611 78.25 -97.99 119.13
CA ASP A 611 77.25 -96.92 119.25
C ASP A 611 77.63 -95.69 118.40
N ARG A 612 78.91 -95.26 118.44
CA ARG A 612 79.40 -94.13 117.62
C ARG A 612 79.36 -94.42 116.12
N VAL A 613 79.67 -95.64 115.70
CA VAL A 613 79.59 -96.06 114.29
C VAL A 613 78.13 -96.12 113.84
N ALA A 614 77.22 -96.59 114.68
CA ALA A 614 75.79 -96.59 114.39
C ALA A 614 75.23 -95.16 114.23
N ASP A 615 75.60 -94.22 115.12
CA ASP A 615 75.24 -92.80 115.00
C ASP A 615 75.86 -92.16 113.74
N GLY A 616 77.13 -92.44 113.44
CA GLY A 616 77.79 -91.99 112.23
C GLY A 616 77.11 -92.51 110.97
N SER A 617 76.75 -93.80 110.94
CA SER A 617 76.00 -94.44 109.85
C SER A 617 74.65 -93.77 109.63
N ARG A 618 73.93 -93.43 110.71
CA ARG A 618 72.65 -92.70 110.61
C ARG A 618 72.81 -91.30 110.00
N LEU A 619 73.81 -90.53 110.44
CA LEU A 619 74.08 -89.19 109.90
C LEU A 619 74.50 -89.23 108.43
N VAL A 620 75.34 -90.18 108.04
CA VAL A 620 75.78 -90.36 106.65
C VAL A 620 74.62 -90.81 105.77
N ASN A 621 73.76 -91.72 106.24
CA ASN A 621 72.56 -92.13 105.51
C ASN A 621 71.61 -90.95 105.29
N GLN A 622 71.41 -90.09 106.31
CA GLN A 622 70.64 -88.85 106.18
C GLN A 622 71.28 -87.85 105.19
N ALA A 623 72.60 -87.75 105.15
CA ALA A 623 73.29 -86.97 104.13
C ALA A 623 73.02 -87.54 102.72
N GLY A 624 72.98 -88.86 102.57
CA GLY A 624 72.67 -89.55 101.31
C GLY A 624 71.24 -89.28 100.82
N THR A 625 70.25 -89.33 101.71
CA THR A 625 68.86 -88.97 101.37
C THR A 625 68.75 -87.50 100.95
N THR A 626 69.47 -86.61 101.65
CA THR A 626 69.52 -85.17 101.31
C THR A 626 70.14 -84.93 99.93
N MET A 627 71.18 -85.68 99.54
CA MET A 627 71.74 -85.62 98.19
C MET A 627 70.72 -86.07 97.13
N GLY A 628 69.92 -87.10 97.42
CA GLY A 628 68.81 -87.52 96.55
C GLY A 628 67.75 -86.43 96.36
N GLU A 629 67.38 -85.72 97.43
CA GLU A 629 66.45 -84.58 97.37
C GLU A 629 67.02 -83.39 96.58
N ILE A 630 68.33 -83.14 96.67
CA ILE A 630 69.02 -82.14 95.84
C ILE A 630 68.94 -82.52 94.37
N VAL A 631 69.27 -83.76 93.99
CA VAL A 631 69.17 -84.24 92.60
C VAL A 631 67.75 -84.05 92.06
N SER A 632 66.73 -84.45 92.82
CA SER A 632 65.32 -84.25 92.43
C SER A 632 64.95 -82.77 92.28
N SER A 633 65.44 -81.90 93.17
CA SER A 633 65.18 -80.47 93.10
C SER A 633 65.86 -79.79 91.92
N VAL A 634 67.10 -80.17 91.63
CA VAL A 634 67.83 -79.68 90.46
C VAL A 634 67.20 -80.18 89.16
N GLN A 635 66.67 -81.41 89.13
CA GLN A 635 65.90 -81.90 87.98
C GLN A 635 64.68 -81.02 87.69
N ARG A 636 63.92 -80.62 88.72
CA ARG A 636 62.81 -79.65 88.55
C ARG A 636 63.27 -78.31 87.99
N VAL A 637 64.46 -77.83 88.39
CA VAL A 637 65.03 -76.59 87.83
C VAL A 637 65.35 -76.77 86.34
N THR A 638 65.95 -77.90 85.95
CA THR A 638 66.22 -78.27 84.55
C THR A 638 64.93 -78.27 83.72
N ASP A 639 63.85 -78.86 84.24
CA ASP A 639 62.56 -78.92 83.56
C ASP A 639 61.97 -77.50 83.34
N ILE A 640 62.00 -76.65 84.38
CA ILE A 640 61.55 -75.24 84.27
C ILE A 640 62.42 -74.46 83.25
N MET A 641 63.73 -74.66 83.25
CA MET A 641 64.61 -73.97 82.29
C MET A 641 64.32 -74.43 80.85
N ALA A 642 63.99 -75.70 80.63
CA ALA A 642 63.57 -76.20 79.32
C ALA A 642 62.25 -75.56 78.87
N GLU A 643 61.26 -75.45 79.77
CA GLU A 643 60.00 -74.76 79.50
C GLU A 643 60.21 -73.27 79.18
N ILE A 644 61.04 -72.55 79.94
CA ILE A 644 61.37 -71.15 79.67
C ILE A 644 62.07 -71.00 78.32
N SER A 645 63.02 -71.87 77.99
CA SER A 645 63.70 -71.82 76.70
C SER A 645 62.73 -72.07 75.54
N ALA A 646 61.80 -73.02 75.68
CA ALA A 646 60.78 -73.30 74.67
C ALA A 646 59.82 -72.11 74.50
N ALA A 647 59.29 -71.58 75.61
CA ALA A 647 58.41 -70.41 75.61
C ALA A 647 59.10 -69.16 75.03
N SER A 648 60.38 -68.94 75.34
CA SER A 648 61.15 -67.82 74.79
C SER A 648 61.37 -67.97 73.28
N GLN A 649 61.59 -69.20 72.78
CA GLN A 649 61.71 -69.47 71.35
C GLN A 649 60.39 -69.19 70.60
N GLU A 650 59.25 -69.57 71.19
CA GLU A 650 57.93 -69.29 70.66
C GLU A 650 57.61 -67.78 70.68
N GLN A 651 57.94 -67.08 71.78
CA GLN A 651 57.84 -65.63 71.85
C GLN A 651 58.67 -64.93 70.79
N SER A 652 59.90 -65.40 70.53
CA SER A 652 60.75 -64.85 69.48
C SER A 652 60.10 -64.97 68.09
N ALA A 653 59.50 -66.13 67.78
CA ALA A 653 58.78 -66.32 66.53
C ALA A 653 57.52 -65.44 66.43
N GLY A 654 56.78 -65.30 67.53
CA GLY A 654 55.61 -64.41 67.61
C GLY A 654 56.00 -62.93 67.42
N ILE A 655 57.11 -62.50 68.01
CA ILE A 655 57.66 -61.16 67.84
C ILE A 655 58.08 -60.90 66.39
N GLU A 656 58.69 -61.87 65.71
CA GLU A 656 59.07 -61.75 64.30
C GLU A 656 57.83 -61.54 63.40
N GLN A 657 56.72 -62.23 63.67
CA GLN A 657 55.46 -62.01 62.98
C GLN A 657 54.85 -60.62 63.27
N VAL A 658 54.96 -60.13 64.52
CA VAL A 658 54.54 -58.76 64.85
C VAL A 658 55.41 -57.73 64.12
N ASN A 659 56.72 -57.97 64.01
CA ASN A 659 57.64 -57.08 63.29
C ASN A 659 57.29 -56.99 61.78
N GLN A 660 56.96 -58.12 61.14
CA GLN A 660 56.43 -58.12 59.76
C GLN A 660 55.14 -57.32 59.64
N THR A 661 54.25 -57.42 60.62
CA THR A 661 52.99 -56.65 60.63
C THR A 661 53.24 -55.15 60.79
N ILE A 662 54.21 -54.75 61.62
CA ILE A 662 54.63 -53.35 61.78
C ILE A 662 55.22 -52.81 60.46
N THR A 663 56.03 -53.60 59.77
CA THR A 663 56.59 -53.23 58.46
C THR A 663 55.47 -53.02 57.43
N GLN A 664 54.45 -53.90 57.40
CA GLN A 664 53.29 -53.74 56.54
C GLN A 664 52.48 -52.48 56.91
N MET A 665 52.31 -52.20 58.22
CA MET A 665 51.65 -50.98 58.67
C MET A 665 52.42 -49.73 58.24
N ASP A 666 53.74 -49.71 58.34
CA ASP A 666 54.58 -48.60 57.88
C ASP A 666 54.41 -48.35 56.37
N GLU A 667 54.43 -49.41 55.55
CA GLU A 667 54.16 -49.29 54.11
C GLU A 667 52.79 -48.66 53.82
N THR A 668 51.74 -49.09 54.53
CA THR A 668 50.41 -48.49 54.39
C THR A 668 50.34 -47.06 54.92
N THR A 669 51.10 -46.72 55.96
CA THR A 669 51.21 -45.36 56.49
C THR A 669 51.88 -44.44 55.47
N GLN A 670 52.94 -44.89 54.79
CA GLN A 670 53.58 -44.15 53.71
C GLN A 670 52.64 -43.99 52.50
N GLN A 671 51.90 -45.03 52.11
CA GLN A 671 50.88 -44.92 51.06
C GLN A 671 49.77 -43.93 51.44
N ASN A 672 49.32 -43.94 52.68
CA ASN A 672 48.34 -42.97 53.16
C ASN A 672 48.87 -41.54 53.08
N ALA A 673 50.15 -41.31 53.40
CA ALA A 673 50.76 -39.99 53.26
C ALA A 673 50.77 -39.52 51.80
N ALA A 674 51.14 -40.40 50.86
CA ALA A 674 51.10 -40.09 49.42
C ALA A 674 49.67 -39.81 48.92
N LEU A 675 48.69 -40.62 49.35
CA LEU A 675 47.27 -40.41 49.02
C LEU A 675 46.73 -39.09 49.58
N VAL A 676 47.17 -38.69 50.78
CA VAL A 676 46.80 -37.41 51.39
C VAL A 676 47.37 -36.24 50.60
N GLU A 677 48.61 -36.32 50.11
CA GLU A 677 49.18 -35.30 49.23
C GLU A 677 48.39 -35.20 47.91
N GLU A 678 48.09 -36.32 47.27
CA GLU A 678 47.33 -36.38 46.02
C GLU A 678 45.92 -35.82 46.20
N ALA A 679 45.21 -36.24 47.25
CA ALA A 679 43.87 -35.77 47.56
C ALA A 679 43.86 -34.26 47.92
N SER A 680 44.90 -33.77 48.58
CA SER A 680 45.06 -32.34 48.87
C SER A 680 45.34 -31.50 47.61
N ALA A 681 46.06 -32.06 46.65
CA ALA A 681 46.26 -31.42 45.34
C ALA A 681 44.96 -31.39 44.53
N ALA A 682 44.21 -32.50 44.53
CA ALA A 682 42.89 -32.59 43.89
C ALA A 682 41.88 -31.61 44.51
N ALA A 683 41.84 -31.48 45.84
CA ALA A 683 40.99 -30.52 46.54
C ALA A 683 41.30 -29.07 46.15
N ARG A 684 42.59 -28.70 46.12
CA ARG A 684 43.03 -27.37 45.66
C ARG A 684 42.67 -27.11 44.20
N SER A 685 42.86 -28.09 43.31
CA SER A 685 42.45 -27.98 41.91
C SER A 685 40.93 -27.79 41.78
N MET A 686 40.12 -28.50 42.57
CA MET A 686 38.67 -28.29 42.60
C MET A 686 38.29 -26.88 43.08
N GLU A 687 38.99 -26.36 44.09
CA GLU A 687 38.79 -25.00 44.60
C GLU A 687 39.12 -23.96 43.52
N GLU A 688 40.26 -24.09 42.83
CA GLU A 688 40.65 -23.24 41.71
C GLU A 688 39.64 -23.30 40.54
N GLN A 689 39.16 -24.49 40.18
CA GLN A 689 38.15 -24.67 39.12
C GLN A 689 36.80 -24.04 39.52
N ALA A 690 36.36 -24.23 40.76
CA ALA A 690 35.13 -23.64 41.28
C ALA A 690 35.21 -22.11 41.31
N GLN A 691 36.35 -21.56 41.73
CA GLN A 691 36.59 -20.12 41.72
C GLN A 691 36.65 -19.56 40.29
N GLY A 692 37.31 -20.27 39.36
CA GLY A 692 37.33 -19.91 37.94
C GLY A 692 35.94 -19.92 37.30
N LEU A 693 35.11 -20.91 37.63
CA LEU A 693 33.70 -20.94 37.20
C LEU A 693 32.91 -19.77 37.78
N ALA A 694 33.06 -19.52 39.08
CA ALA A 694 32.41 -18.39 39.77
C ALA A 694 32.80 -17.04 39.16
N GLU A 695 34.08 -16.86 38.83
CA GLU A 695 34.58 -15.64 38.17
C GLU A 695 34.02 -15.52 36.75
N ALA A 696 34.02 -16.59 35.96
CA ALA A 696 33.48 -16.59 34.60
C ALA A 696 31.99 -16.22 34.57
N VAL A 697 31.20 -16.70 35.54
CA VAL A 697 29.77 -16.36 35.63
C VAL A 697 29.49 -15.07 36.40
N SER A 698 30.48 -14.48 37.08
CA SER A 698 30.30 -13.23 37.85
C SER A 698 30.02 -12.01 36.98
N VAL A 699 30.42 -12.07 35.70
CA VAL A 699 30.07 -11.06 34.68
C VAL A 699 28.56 -10.94 34.52
N PHE A 700 27.83 -12.04 34.73
CA PHE A 700 26.38 -12.05 34.67
C PHE A 700 25.78 -11.52 35.98
N ARG A 701 25.18 -10.34 35.89
CA ARG A 701 24.45 -9.71 36.99
C ARG A 701 23.04 -10.28 36.99
N LEU A 702 22.77 -11.10 38.00
CA LEU A 702 21.44 -11.56 38.32
C LEU A 702 20.78 -10.54 39.25
N ASP A 703 19.45 -10.56 39.34
CA ASP A 703 18.76 -9.85 40.42
C ASP A 703 19.18 -10.55 41.71
N SER A 704 20.21 -10.01 42.34
CA SER A 704 20.60 -10.40 43.68
C SER A 704 19.41 -10.07 44.55
N GLU A 705 18.73 -11.10 45.04
CA GLU A 705 17.65 -10.99 46.00
C GLU A 705 17.98 -9.93 47.04
N SER A 706 17.24 -8.83 46.98
CA SER A 706 16.89 -8.03 48.13
C SER A 706 15.94 -8.81 49.06
N ASN A 707 16.24 -10.09 49.38
CA ASN A 707 15.52 -10.86 50.38
C ASN A 707 16.19 -12.17 50.88
N THR A 708 17.46 -12.11 51.28
CA THR A 708 17.97 -13.05 52.30
C THR A 708 18.62 -12.26 53.44
N ALA A 709 17.78 -11.55 54.19
CA ALA A 709 18.08 -11.37 55.60
C ALA A 709 18.22 -12.77 56.22
N PRO A 710 19.30 -13.09 56.94
CA PRO A 710 19.36 -14.32 57.69
C PRO A 710 18.31 -14.19 58.79
N ALA A 711 17.13 -14.77 58.56
CA ALA A 711 16.22 -15.10 59.63
C ALA A 711 16.96 -16.11 60.51
N THR A 712 17.65 -15.58 61.51
CA THR A 712 18.09 -16.30 62.69
C THR A 712 16.86 -16.95 63.32
N ARG A 713 16.46 -18.11 62.79
CA ARG A 713 15.72 -19.10 63.55
C ARG A 713 16.67 -19.56 64.63
N ARG A 714 16.55 -18.89 65.78
CA ARG A 714 17.12 -19.30 67.05
C ARG A 714 17.00 -20.81 67.17
N SER A 715 18.15 -21.47 67.17
CA SER A 715 18.35 -22.80 67.71
C SER A 715 17.92 -22.79 69.18
N GLY A 716 16.66 -23.15 69.43
CA GLY A 716 16.21 -23.59 70.74
C GLY A 716 16.52 -25.07 70.90
N PHE A 717 17.79 -25.43 71.01
CA PHE A 717 18.18 -26.70 71.63
C PHE A 717 19.23 -26.40 72.68
N SER A 718 18.76 -26.47 73.92
CA SER A 718 19.57 -26.50 75.14
C SER A 718 20.73 -27.46 74.96
N ARG A 719 21.92 -26.93 75.27
CA ARG A 719 23.09 -27.71 75.60
C ARG A 719 22.83 -28.34 76.97
N GLU A 720 22.36 -29.58 76.98
CA GLU A 720 22.35 -30.41 78.18
C GLU A 720 23.09 -31.70 77.90
N ALA A 721 24.22 -31.84 78.60
CA ALA A 721 25.04 -33.02 78.60
C ALA A 721 24.32 -34.15 79.34
N ALA A 722 24.15 -35.31 78.71
CA ALA A 722 24.16 -36.60 79.42
C ALA A 722 24.23 -37.79 78.44
N LYS A 723 25.13 -38.71 78.79
CA LYS A 723 25.20 -40.10 78.34
C LYS A 723 23.82 -40.77 78.37
N ALA A 724 23.49 -41.59 77.37
CA ALA A 724 23.05 -42.97 77.57
C ALA A 724 22.72 -43.68 76.23
N SER A 725 23.27 -44.89 76.15
CA SER A 725 22.87 -46.00 75.28
C SER A 725 21.34 -46.19 75.23
N ALA A 726 20.79 -46.42 74.03
CA ALA A 726 19.69 -47.37 73.84
C ALA A 726 19.48 -47.71 72.35
N VAL A 727 19.65 -49.00 72.07
CA VAL A 727 19.18 -49.75 70.91
C VAL A 727 17.69 -49.50 70.65
N ALA A 728 17.32 -49.21 69.39
CA ALA A 728 15.93 -49.26 68.95
C ALA A 728 15.79 -49.83 67.51
N LYS A 729 15.51 -51.13 67.49
CA LYS A 729 14.65 -51.90 66.58
C LYS A 729 14.37 -51.33 65.18
N ALA A 730 14.94 -52.02 64.20
CA ALA A 730 14.46 -52.07 62.82
C ALA A 730 13.14 -52.86 62.72
N VAL A 731 12.18 -52.34 61.95
CA VAL A 731 11.00 -53.05 61.44
C VAL A 731 11.21 -53.30 59.94
N PRO A 732 10.89 -54.49 59.39
CA PRO A 732 11.34 -54.90 58.08
C PRO A 732 10.41 -54.37 56.96
N ALA A 733 11.02 -53.82 55.91
CA ALA A 733 10.32 -53.49 54.67
C ALA A 733 10.25 -54.74 53.76
N GLN A 734 9.04 -55.03 53.30
CA GLN A 734 8.66 -56.17 52.47
C GLN A 734 9.37 -56.17 51.11
N ALA A 735 10.06 -57.26 50.80
CA ALA A 735 10.55 -57.58 49.47
C ALA A 735 9.38 -58.00 48.55
N LYS A 736 9.12 -57.21 47.50
CA LYS A 736 8.33 -57.64 46.35
C LYS A 736 9.26 -58.23 45.30
N THR A 737 9.10 -59.53 45.08
CA THR A 737 9.59 -60.29 43.94
C THR A 737 9.04 -59.73 42.63
N ARG A 738 9.91 -59.31 41.71
CA ARG A 738 9.59 -59.28 40.27
C ARG A 738 10.82 -59.51 39.41
N ARG A 739 10.97 -60.77 39.00
CA ARG A 739 11.32 -61.28 37.66
C ARG A 739 12.44 -60.58 36.87
N ALA A 740 13.53 -61.32 36.72
CA ALA A 740 14.61 -61.13 35.76
C ALA A 740 14.11 -61.09 34.30
N ALA A 741 14.70 -60.20 33.50
CA ALA A 741 14.83 -60.34 32.06
C ALA A 741 16.03 -59.51 31.55
N SER A 742 16.83 -60.18 30.71
CA SER A 742 17.75 -59.68 29.68
C SER A 742 18.99 -58.87 30.07
N GLU A 743 20.09 -59.60 30.23
CA GLU A 743 21.44 -59.18 29.80
C GLU A 743 21.49 -58.98 28.28
N PRO A 744 22.25 -58.00 27.77
CA PRO A 744 22.79 -58.05 26.42
C PRO A 744 24.21 -58.64 26.42
N ALA A 745 24.40 -59.61 25.52
CA ALA A 745 25.67 -60.23 25.18
C ALA A 745 26.73 -59.19 24.78
N PHE A 746 27.90 -59.25 25.43
CA PHE A 746 29.14 -58.71 24.90
C PHE A 746 30.10 -59.88 24.62
N ALA A 747 30.70 -59.78 23.44
CA ALA A 747 31.40 -60.83 22.73
C ALA A 747 32.69 -61.28 23.41
N GLU A 748 32.95 -62.58 23.25
CA GLU A 748 34.25 -63.22 23.45
C GLU A 748 35.34 -62.51 22.63
N GLY A 749 36.45 -62.23 23.30
CA GLY A 749 37.71 -61.82 22.70
C GLY A 749 38.84 -62.38 23.55
N GLU A 750 39.35 -63.54 23.15
CA GLU A 750 40.63 -64.10 23.57
C GLU A 750 41.74 -63.05 23.50
N TRP A 751 42.56 -62.90 24.55
CA TRP A 751 44.01 -62.72 24.44
C TRP A 751 44.70 -63.27 25.69
N ALA A 752 45.68 -64.12 25.44
CA ALA A 752 46.57 -64.77 26.40
C ALA A 752 47.81 -63.90 26.72
N GLU A 753 48.55 -64.32 27.76
CA GLU A 753 49.94 -63.96 28.14
C GLU A 753 50.17 -62.55 28.73
N PHE A 754 50.24 -62.42 30.06
CA PHE A 754 51.49 -62.45 30.87
C PHE A 754 51.21 -62.38 32.38
#